data_AF-A0A6P6E6V5-F1
#
_entry.id   AF-A0A6P6E6V5-F1
#
_cell.length_a   1.000
_cell.length_b   1.000
_cell.length_c   1.000
_cell.angle_alpha   90.00
_cell.angle_beta   90.00
_cell.angle_gamma   90.00
#
_symmetry.space_group_name_H-M   'P 1'
#
loop_
_entity.id
_entity.type
_entity.pdbx_description
1 polymer ?
#
loop_
_entity_poly.entity_id
_entity_poly.type
_entity_poly.pdbx_seq_one_letter_code
_entity_poly.pdbx_strand_id
1 'polypeptide(L)'
;MFYSGRMWKCHWKWKPSTLLFLLVLCILCVPLSVSGCANCRVVLSSPSGTFTSPCYPNDYPNSQACLWTLRAPTGYIIQITFNDFDIEEAPNCIYDSLSLDIGEGQPKYCGATAKGLSFNSSANEMHVSFSSDFSIQKKGFNASYIRVAVSLRNQKVILPQTPDAYQVSVAKSVSIPELSAFTLCFEAAKAGNEDHGWTAFSYSDASFSQLLSFGKADDGYFLSLSGSKCSLDSALPVKDMEDIFTENFEQLCIVWNNSLGSVGVSFKRSYETVPCDSTISKVIPGNGKLLLGSNKNEIASLKGDIYNFRLWNFTMNSKLLSNLSCNVQGNVVDWQNDFWNIPTLALRAESNLSCGSYLVPLPAAELANCADLGTLCQDGIMYRISIVIQNVLHHPEVKVQSKVAEWLNSTFQNWNYTVYVVNISFNLTTGEDKIKVKRSTEDDARLVIWAHIIYNDTNNVHLEGKTIQEKLLQSNESLDEGLRLYTVNVRQLGICDSVEDPTGFHWPAGPPSEYSLPCPDKPGSLVSRTCYRNTSTSLAFWGPLDISNCLREANEVANQILNLTADGQNLTSANINSIVEQVKRIVNKEDNIDITLGSTLMNIFSNILSSSDNDLLESSSEALKTIDELAFKIDLNSTPHVNITTRNLALGVSSLIPGMSTISNFSIGLPSNNESYFQMDFENGQVDSLASVILPSNLLENLSQEDSALVRRAQFTFFNKTGLFQDVGPQRKTLVSYVMACSIGNITIQDLRDPVQIKIKHTRTQEVHQPICAFWDLNKNKSFGGWNTSGCVAHSDSNASETICLCNHFTHFGVLMDLPRSASQIDARNTKALTFITYIGCGVSAIFSAATLLTYIAFEKLRRDYPSKILMNLSSALLFLNLIFLLDGWITSFEVDGLCTAVAVLLHFFLLATFTWMGLEAIHMYIALVKVFNTYIRRYILKFCIVGWGLPAFIVSVVLASRKQDEVYGKESYGKEQGDEFCWIQDPVVFYVTCAGYFGVMFFLNVAMFIVVMVQICGRNSKRSNRTLREEVLRNLRSVVSLTFLLGMTWGFAFFAWGPLNIPFMYLFSIFNSLQGLFIFIFHCAMKENVQKQWRRHLCCGRFRLADNSDWSKTATNIIKKSSDNLGKSLSSSSIGSNSTYLTSKSKSSSTTYFKRNSHTDNVS
;
A
#
# COMPACT_ATOMS: atom_id res chain seq x y z
N MET A 1 -28.59 -40.86 -68.14
CA MET A 1 -27.68 -42.00 -68.36
C MET A 1 -26.41 -41.46 -69.02
N PHE A 2 -25.24 -41.89 -68.54
CA PHE A 2 -23.85 -41.47 -68.84
C PHE A 2 -23.43 -40.06 -68.32
N TYR A 3 -22.76 -39.97 -67.16
CA TYR A 3 -21.33 -40.21 -66.82
C TYR A 3 -20.39 -39.05 -67.21
N SER A 4 -20.07 -38.20 -66.23
CA SER A 4 -18.68 -37.88 -65.91
C SER A 4 -18.62 -37.45 -64.45
N GLY A 5 -18.05 -38.34 -63.63
CA GLY A 5 -17.78 -38.12 -62.23
C GLY A 5 -16.28 -37.98 -61.99
N ARG A 6 -15.98 -37.51 -60.77
CA ARG A 6 -14.67 -37.53 -60.09
C ARG A 6 -13.63 -36.53 -60.59
N MET A 7 -13.56 -35.39 -59.91
CA MET A 7 -12.34 -34.93 -59.23
C MET A 7 -12.63 -33.68 -58.37
N TRP A 8 -13.36 -33.87 -57.27
CA TRP A 8 -13.07 -33.18 -56.00
C TRP A 8 -13.99 -33.72 -54.90
N LYS A 9 -13.62 -34.89 -54.39
CA LYS A 9 -13.98 -35.35 -53.05
C LYS A 9 -12.67 -35.77 -52.40
N CYS A 10 -12.00 -34.83 -51.73
CA CYS A 10 -11.15 -35.17 -50.59
C CYS A 10 -11.83 -34.56 -49.37
N HIS A 11 -12.23 -35.46 -48.48
CA HIS A 11 -12.79 -35.18 -47.18
C HIS A 11 -11.83 -34.31 -46.36
N TRP A 12 -12.27 -33.13 -45.94
CA TRP A 12 -11.78 -32.53 -44.70
C TRP A 12 -12.95 -32.37 -43.74
N LYS A 13 -13.23 -33.44 -43.00
CA LYS A 13 -14.06 -33.37 -41.80
C LYS A 13 -13.16 -32.83 -40.68
N TRP A 14 -13.17 -31.52 -40.46
CA TRP A 14 -12.79 -30.99 -39.15
C TRP A 14 -13.95 -31.30 -38.19
N LYS A 15 -13.77 -32.29 -37.32
CA LYS A 15 -14.65 -32.47 -36.16
C LYS A 15 -14.32 -31.32 -35.19
N PRO A 16 -15.28 -30.47 -34.79
CA PRO A 16 -15.05 -29.38 -33.83
C PRO A 16 -14.82 -29.89 -32.40
N SER A 17 -14.78 -31.20 -32.19
CA SER A 17 -14.53 -31.85 -30.90
C SER A 17 -13.04 -31.89 -30.52
N THR A 18 -12.11 -31.88 -31.48
CA THR A 18 -10.66 -31.92 -31.17
C THR A 18 -10.09 -30.57 -30.76
N LEU A 19 -10.67 -29.46 -31.24
CA LEU A 19 -10.27 -28.11 -30.83
C LEU A 19 -10.75 -27.79 -29.41
N LEU A 20 -11.94 -28.29 -29.04
CA LEU A 20 -12.48 -28.16 -27.68
C LEU A 20 -11.69 -29.03 -26.67
N PHE A 21 -11.23 -30.21 -27.09
CA PHE A 21 -10.42 -31.10 -26.25
C PHE A 21 -9.00 -30.56 -26.03
N LEU A 22 -8.40 -29.88 -27.03
CA LEU A 22 -7.12 -29.17 -26.89
C LEU A 22 -7.23 -27.92 -26.01
N LEU A 23 -8.36 -27.20 -26.07
CA LEU A 23 -8.61 -26.02 -25.23
C LEU A 23 -8.89 -26.41 -23.78
N VAL A 24 -9.53 -27.56 -23.54
CA VAL A 24 -9.74 -28.13 -22.20
C VAL A 24 -8.46 -28.78 -21.65
N LEU A 25 -7.63 -29.43 -22.49
CA LEU A 25 -6.29 -29.89 -22.07
C LEU A 25 -5.35 -28.71 -21.76
N CYS A 26 -5.40 -27.60 -22.51
CA CYS A 26 -4.61 -26.42 -22.21
C CYS A 26 -5.02 -25.72 -20.91
N ILE A 27 -6.31 -25.79 -20.53
CA ILE A 27 -6.80 -25.27 -19.24
C ILE A 27 -6.47 -26.22 -18.08
N LEU A 28 -6.37 -27.53 -18.33
CA LEU A 28 -6.01 -28.55 -17.33
C LEU A 28 -4.50 -28.83 -17.21
N CYS A 29 -3.68 -28.34 -18.14
CA CYS A 29 -2.20 -28.46 -18.11
C CYS A 29 -1.49 -27.16 -17.69
N VAL A 30 -2.15 -26.28 -16.94
CA VAL A 30 -1.40 -25.37 -16.06
C VAL A 30 -0.96 -26.20 -14.85
N PRO A 31 0.33 -26.38 -14.58
CA PRO A 31 0.77 -26.95 -13.32
C PRO A 31 0.31 -26.02 -12.20
N LEU A 32 -0.74 -26.41 -11.50
CA LEU A 32 -1.08 -25.86 -10.18
C LEU A 32 -0.16 -26.53 -9.16
N SER A 33 1.12 -26.16 -9.18
CA SER A 33 2.06 -26.38 -8.08
C SER A 33 3.37 -25.63 -8.31
N VAL A 34 3.31 -24.30 -8.22
CA VAL A 34 4.30 -23.61 -7.38
C VAL A 34 3.50 -23.10 -6.20
N SER A 35 3.60 -23.81 -5.08
CA SER A 35 3.13 -23.29 -3.80
C SER A 35 3.88 -21.98 -3.58
N GLY A 36 3.21 -20.85 -3.84
CA GLY A 36 3.75 -19.56 -3.47
C GLY A 36 4.05 -19.56 -1.98
N CYS A 37 5.27 -19.20 -1.60
CA CYS A 37 5.58 -18.77 -0.24
C CYS A 37 4.76 -17.49 0.03
N ALA A 38 3.46 -17.59 0.30
CA ALA A 38 2.59 -16.42 0.19
C ALA A 38 1.39 -16.41 1.15
N ASN A 39 1.51 -17.00 2.35
CA ASN A 39 0.54 -16.68 3.39
C ASN A 39 1.14 -16.70 4.80
N CYS A 40 1.70 -15.57 5.22
CA CYS A 40 2.22 -15.35 6.57
C CYS A 40 1.35 -14.41 7.41
N ARG A 41 0.08 -14.24 7.01
CA ARG A 41 -0.93 -13.49 7.75
C ARG A 41 -2.05 -14.43 8.20
N VAL A 42 -1.94 -15.01 9.39
CA VAL A 42 -2.79 -16.14 9.83
C VAL A 42 -3.22 -15.98 11.29
N VAL A 43 -4.44 -16.43 11.59
CA VAL A 43 -4.95 -16.55 12.97
C VAL A 43 -4.84 -18.01 13.40
N LEU A 44 -4.15 -18.26 14.52
CA LEU A 44 -3.87 -19.58 15.06
C LEU A 44 -4.59 -19.74 16.41
N SER A 45 -5.55 -20.66 16.49
CA SER A 45 -6.43 -20.84 17.66
C SER A 45 -6.38 -22.22 18.29
N SER A 46 -5.45 -23.08 17.86
CA SER A 46 -5.29 -24.43 18.41
C SER A 46 -4.68 -24.39 19.83
N PRO A 47 -4.90 -25.41 20.68
CA PRO A 47 -4.31 -25.46 22.03
C PRO A 47 -2.77 -25.39 22.04
N SER A 48 -2.16 -25.92 20.98
CA SER A 48 -0.74 -25.83 20.69
C SER A 48 -0.53 -25.91 19.17
N GLY A 49 0.63 -25.47 18.69
CA GLY A 49 0.99 -25.56 17.29
C GLY A 49 2.38 -25.02 17.00
N THR A 50 2.75 -25.04 15.72
CA THR A 50 4.03 -24.53 15.21
C THR A 50 3.79 -23.66 13.97
N PHE A 51 4.63 -22.65 13.79
CA PHE A 51 4.62 -21.78 12.61
C PHE A 51 6.03 -21.28 12.31
N THR A 52 6.28 -20.93 11.06
CA THR A 52 7.61 -20.56 10.57
C THR A 52 7.57 -19.27 9.77
N SER A 53 8.74 -18.65 9.60
CA SER A 53 8.94 -17.62 8.58
C SER A 53 8.68 -18.17 7.17
N PRO A 54 8.35 -17.30 6.19
CA PRO A 54 8.16 -17.73 4.81
C PRO A 54 9.39 -18.49 4.28
N CYS A 55 9.15 -19.57 3.55
CA CYS A 55 10.18 -20.43 2.93
C CYS A 55 11.16 -21.16 3.88
N TYR A 56 11.01 -21.06 5.21
CA TYR A 56 11.81 -21.85 6.17
C TYR A 56 11.77 -23.36 5.85
N PRO A 57 12.91 -24.08 5.87
CA PRO A 57 14.22 -23.71 6.40
C PRO A 57 15.16 -22.99 5.43
N ASN A 58 14.71 -22.65 4.22
CA ASN A 58 15.45 -21.76 3.32
C ASN A 58 15.28 -20.31 3.77
N ASP A 59 16.14 -19.44 3.24
CA ASP A 59 16.12 -18.04 3.62
C ASP A 59 14.77 -17.36 3.31
N TYR A 60 14.30 -16.51 4.22
CA TYR A 60 13.05 -15.78 4.01
C TYR A 60 13.22 -14.75 2.89
N PRO A 61 12.17 -14.43 2.11
CA PRO A 61 12.27 -13.39 1.09
C PRO A 61 12.44 -11.99 1.69
N ASN A 62 12.84 -11.02 0.86
CA ASN A 62 12.90 -9.61 1.24
C ASN A 62 11.53 -8.96 1.34
N SER A 63 11.47 -7.84 2.04
CA SER A 63 10.32 -6.95 2.15
C SER A 63 9.05 -7.66 2.63
N GLN A 64 9.21 -8.59 3.58
CA GLN A 64 8.08 -9.33 4.15
C GLN A 64 7.42 -8.51 5.24
N ALA A 65 6.09 -8.60 5.31
CA ALA A 65 5.28 -7.98 6.36
C ALA A 65 4.26 -9.00 6.88
N CYS A 66 4.75 -9.89 7.74
CA CYS A 66 4.02 -11.03 8.25
C CYS A 66 3.39 -10.74 9.62
N LEU A 67 2.23 -11.34 9.89
CA LEU A 67 1.49 -11.18 11.14
C LEU A 67 0.80 -12.49 11.51
N TRP A 68 1.26 -13.13 12.58
CA TRP A 68 0.56 -14.26 13.20
C TRP A 68 -0.19 -13.78 14.42
N THR A 69 -1.49 -14.06 14.46
CA THR A 69 -2.34 -13.76 15.61
C THR A 69 -2.64 -15.05 16.34
N LEU A 70 -2.02 -15.25 17.49
CA LEU A 70 -2.26 -16.39 18.37
C LEU A 70 -3.45 -16.05 19.26
N ARG A 71 -4.50 -16.88 19.28
CA ARG A 71 -5.72 -16.62 20.06
C ARG A 71 -6.08 -17.81 20.94
N ALA A 72 -6.16 -17.56 22.25
CA ALA A 72 -6.60 -18.48 23.27
C ALA A 72 -7.99 -18.09 23.82
N PRO A 73 -8.75 -19.04 24.37
CA PRO A 73 -9.97 -18.73 25.11
C PRO A 73 -9.65 -17.96 26.40
N THR A 74 -10.62 -17.22 26.92
CA THR A 74 -10.52 -16.48 28.20
C THR A 74 -10.11 -17.40 29.35
N GLY A 75 -9.20 -16.93 30.20
CA GLY A 75 -8.60 -17.72 31.30
C GLY A 75 -7.27 -18.40 30.94
N TYR A 76 -6.84 -18.29 29.68
CA TYR A 76 -5.54 -18.75 29.20
C TYR A 76 -4.73 -17.58 28.65
N ILE A 77 -3.42 -17.63 28.88
CA ILE A 77 -2.41 -16.86 28.18
C ILE A 77 -1.72 -17.75 27.14
N ILE A 78 -0.91 -17.15 26.29
CA ILE A 78 -0.18 -17.84 25.22
C ILE A 78 1.29 -17.80 25.58
N GLN A 79 1.92 -18.96 25.60
CA GLN A 79 3.36 -19.11 25.68
C GLN A 79 3.89 -19.47 24.29
N ILE A 80 4.80 -18.66 23.76
CA ILE A 80 5.53 -18.91 22.51
C ILE A 80 6.98 -19.27 22.83
N THR A 81 7.55 -20.19 22.07
CA THR A 81 8.95 -20.63 22.15
C THR A 81 9.57 -20.65 20.77
N PHE A 82 10.73 -20.00 20.60
CA PHE A 82 11.48 -20.01 19.34
C PHE A 82 12.49 -21.15 19.34
N ASN A 83 12.16 -22.24 18.65
CA ASN A 83 13.01 -23.43 18.58
C ASN A 83 14.24 -23.22 17.69
N ASP A 84 14.08 -22.42 16.64
CA ASP A 84 15.19 -21.90 15.83
C ASP A 84 14.87 -20.46 15.44
N PHE A 85 15.90 -19.61 15.44
CA PHE A 85 15.78 -18.19 15.17
C PHE A 85 17.12 -17.65 14.68
N ASP A 86 17.14 -17.17 13.46
CA ASP A 86 18.27 -16.55 12.79
C ASP A 86 17.74 -15.59 11.73
N ILE A 87 17.61 -14.32 12.10
CA ILE A 87 17.23 -13.22 11.20
C ILE A 87 18.36 -12.17 11.19
N GLU A 88 18.40 -11.25 10.24
CA GLU A 88 19.50 -10.30 10.15
C GLU A 88 19.72 -9.52 11.46
N GLU A 89 20.97 -9.40 11.90
CA GLU A 89 21.33 -8.75 13.15
C GLU A 89 21.64 -7.26 12.92
N ALA A 90 21.03 -6.38 13.70
CA ALA A 90 21.28 -4.95 13.68
C ALA A 90 21.05 -4.31 15.07
N PRO A 91 21.75 -3.22 15.43
CA PRO A 91 21.45 -2.45 16.63
C PRO A 91 19.97 -2.05 16.67
N ASN A 92 19.26 -2.32 17.77
CA ASN A 92 17.82 -2.11 17.92
C ASN A 92 16.92 -2.86 16.91
N CYS A 93 17.44 -3.86 16.19
CA CYS A 93 16.72 -4.64 15.19
C CYS A 93 16.04 -3.75 14.14
N ILE A 94 16.83 -2.85 13.55
CA ILE A 94 16.34 -1.85 12.59
C ILE A 94 16.18 -2.39 11.16
N TYR A 95 16.90 -3.45 10.79
CA TYR A 95 16.79 -4.13 9.49
C TYR A 95 15.64 -5.14 9.54
N ASP A 96 15.96 -6.41 9.80
CA ASP A 96 14.98 -7.43 10.08
C ASP A 96 14.59 -7.43 11.55
N SER A 97 13.30 -7.48 11.83
CA SER A 97 12.81 -7.58 13.19
C SER A 97 11.59 -8.45 13.32
N LEU A 98 11.59 -9.21 14.41
CA LEU A 98 10.40 -9.83 14.94
C LEU A 98 9.96 -9.06 16.19
N SER A 99 8.75 -8.50 16.16
CA SER A 99 8.13 -7.86 17.31
C SER A 99 7.06 -8.76 17.91
N LEU A 100 7.08 -8.90 19.23
CA LEU A 100 6.06 -9.61 19.99
C LEU A 100 5.22 -8.59 20.75
N ASP A 101 3.92 -8.53 20.47
CA ASP A 101 2.99 -7.76 21.28
C ASP A 101 2.53 -8.58 22.48
N ILE A 102 3.10 -8.25 23.64
CA ILE A 102 2.84 -8.93 24.91
C ILE A 102 1.83 -8.12 25.76
N GLY A 103 1.46 -6.90 25.36
CA GLY A 103 0.56 -6.00 26.09
C GLY A 103 1.22 -4.98 27.03
N GLU A 104 2.52 -5.10 27.31
CA GLU A 104 3.34 -4.13 28.08
C GLU A 104 4.43 -3.47 27.20
N GLY A 105 4.26 -3.50 25.88
CA GLY A 105 5.21 -2.99 24.88
C GLY A 105 5.44 -3.99 23.74
N GLN A 106 6.11 -3.53 22.69
CA GLN A 106 6.45 -4.34 21.51
C GLN A 106 7.98 -4.49 21.38
N PRO A 107 8.64 -5.32 22.22
CA PRO A 107 10.06 -5.59 22.09
C PRO A 107 10.37 -6.24 20.73
N LYS A 108 11.48 -5.80 20.11
CA LYS A 108 11.99 -6.30 18.84
C LYS A 108 13.16 -7.25 19.07
N TYR A 109 13.21 -8.31 18.28
CA TYR A 109 14.27 -9.33 18.28
C TYR A 109 14.85 -9.47 16.89
N CYS A 110 16.15 -9.79 16.81
CA CYS A 110 16.93 -9.93 15.57
C CYS A 110 18.19 -10.78 15.80
N GLY A 111 18.98 -11.09 14.76
CA GLY A 111 20.12 -12.00 14.91
C GLY A 111 19.68 -13.38 15.44
N ALA A 112 20.40 -13.87 16.43
CA ALA A 112 20.06 -15.08 17.19
C ALA A 112 19.44 -14.78 18.56
N THR A 113 19.02 -13.54 18.85
CA THR A 113 18.68 -13.11 20.22
C THR A 113 17.46 -13.80 20.80
N ALA A 114 16.52 -14.25 19.96
CA ALA A 114 15.33 -14.98 20.41
C ALA A 114 15.50 -16.51 20.40
N LYS A 115 16.65 -17.04 19.95
CA LYS A 115 16.87 -18.47 19.81
C LYS A 115 16.81 -19.17 21.17
N GLY A 116 15.88 -20.11 21.33
CA GLY A 116 15.67 -20.86 22.57
C GLY A 116 14.95 -20.09 23.67
N LEU A 117 14.46 -18.88 23.41
CA LEU A 117 13.68 -18.10 24.37
C LEU A 117 12.19 -18.43 24.31
N SER A 118 11.53 -18.28 25.44
CA SER A 118 10.08 -18.40 25.59
C SER A 118 9.49 -17.10 26.16
N PHE A 119 8.33 -16.69 25.62
CA PHE A 119 7.62 -15.49 26.03
C PHE A 119 6.17 -15.81 26.36
N ASN A 120 5.61 -15.12 27.35
CA ASN A 120 4.22 -15.26 27.78
C ASN A 120 3.45 -13.98 27.45
N SER A 121 2.23 -14.10 26.94
CA SER A 121 1.34 -12.95 26.74
C SER A 121 0.71 -12.47 28.05
N SER A 122 0.38 -11.18 28.14
CA SER A 122 -0.43 -10.64 29.26
C SER A 122 -1.92 -11.00 29.14
N ALA A 123 -2.41 -11.16 27.90
CA ALA A 123 -3.80 -11.44 27.58
C ALA A 123 -3.96 -12.78 26.84
N ASN A 124 -5.19 -13.11 26.46
CA ASN A 124 -5.53 -14.33 25.71
C ASN A 124 -5.29 -14.19 24.18
N GLU A 125 -4.68 -13.09 23.73
CA GLU A 125 -4.30 -12.86 22.34
C GLU A 125 -2.85 -12.34 22.29
N MET A 126 -2.07 -12.83 21.35
CA MET A 126 -0.67 -12.43 21.15
C MET A 126 -0.42 -12.19 19.67
N HIS A 127 0.18 -11.05 19.32
CA HIS A 127 0.54 -10.72 17.95
C HIS A 127 2.04 -10.88 17.74
N VAL A 128 2.40 -11.66 16.73
CA VAL A 128 3.78 -11.86 16.29
C VAL A 128 3.91 -11.20 14.93
N SER A 129 4.65 -10.10 14.84
CA SER A 129 4.89 -9.41 13.57
C SER A 129 6.34 -9.58 13.15
N PHE A 130 6.56 -10.01 11.92
CA PHE A 130 7.89 -10.12 11.32
C PHE A 130 7.97 -9.20 10.12
N SER A 131 8.99 -8.35 10.14
CA SER A 131 9.34 -7.46 9.03
C SER A 131 10.74 -7.81 8.56
N SER A 132 10.91 -8.01 7.25
CA SER A 132 12.24 -8.04 6.63
C SER A 132 12.47 -6.83 5.74
N ASP A 133 13.71 -6.36 5.69
CA ASP A 133 14.13 -5.29 4.80
C ASP A 133 14.38 -5.82 3.37
N PHE A 134 15.02 -5.03 2.53
CA PHE A 134 15.20 -5.31 1.12
C PHE A 134 16.42 -6.20 0.80
N SER A 135 17.28 -6.51 1.77
CA SER A 135 18.53 -7.25 1.58
C SER A 135 18.80 -8.26 2.71
N ILE A 136 19.98 -8.89 2.65
CA ILE A 136 20.53 -9.84 3.64
C ILE A 136 19.47 -10.75 4.29
N GLN A 137 19.12 -11.81 3.56
CA GLN A 137 18.23 -12.84 4.09
C GLN A 137 19.03 -13.79 4.98
N LYS A 138 18.35 -14.29 6.01
CA LYS A 138 18.83 -15.40 6.83
C LYS A 138 17.80 -16.51 6.80
N LYS A 139 18.11 -17.57 7.54
CA LYS A 139 17.28 -18.78 7.63
C LYS A 139 15.86 -18.52 8.11
N GLY A 140 15.66 -17.50 8.95
CA GLY A 140 14.37 -17.17 9.54
C GLY A 140 14.14 -17.84 10.88
N PHE A 141 12.92 -18.26 11.16
CA PHE A 141 12.58 -18.83 12.46
C PHE A 141 11.54 -19.95 12.39
N ASN A 142 11.58 -20.80 13.41
CA ASN A 142 10.60 -21.82 13.70
C ASN A 142 10.13 -21.68 15.15
N ALA A 143 8.87 -21.30 15.34
CA ALA A 143 8.26 -21.06 16.63
C ALA A 143 7.18 -22.10 16.94
N SER A 144 7.12 -22.54 18.20
CA SER A 144 6.00 -23.30 18.76
C SER A 144 5.24 -22.43 19.74
N TYR A 145 3.92 -22.64 19.83
CA TYR A 145 3.08 -21.97 20.83
C TYR A 145 2.22 -22.99 21.57
N ILE A 146 1.93 -22.71 22.83
CA ILE A 146 1.00 -23.45 23.68
C ILE A 146 0.15 -22.45 24.47
N ARG A 147 -1.11 -22.78 24.73
CA ARG A 147 -1.92 -22.03 25.70
C ARG A 147 -1.61 -22.50 27.12
N VAL A 148 -1.42 -21.57 28.05
CA VAL A 148 -1.13 -21.82 29.47
C VAL A 148 -2.25 -21.19 30.29
N ALA A 149 -2.81 -21.93 31.25
CA ALA A 149 -3.84 -21.37 32.13
C ALA A 149 -3.23 -20.30 33.04
N VAL A 150 -3.91 -19.17 33.24
CA VAL A 150 -3.46 -18.12 34.17
C VAL A 150 -3.40 -18.69 35.59
N SER A 151 -2.35 -18.36 36.34
CA SER A 151 -2.21 -18.81 37.73
C SER A 151 -3.32 -18.26 38.60
N LEU A 152 -3.97 -19.13 39.37
CA LEU A 152 -5.02 -18.75 40.32
C LEU A 152 -4.53 -17.74 41.37
N ARG A 153 -3.22 -17.65 41.64
CA ARG A 153 -2.62 -16.65 42.55
C ARG A 153 -2.71 -15.21 42.04
N ASN A 154 -2.97 -15.00 40.74
CA ASN A 154 -3.20 -13.67 40.16
C ASN A 154 -4.70 -13.40 39.94
N GLN A 155 -5.58 -14.25 40.48
CA GLN A 155 -7.01 -14.20 40.23
C GLN A 155 -7.79 -14.30 41.54
N LYS A 156 -8.81 -13.46 41.67
CA LYS A 156 -9.86 -13.60 42.69
C LYS A 156 -11.05 -14.39 42.13
N VAL A 157 -11.82 -14.97 43.05
CA VAL A 157 -13.00 -15.78 42.73
C VAL A 157 -14.25 -15.06 43.22
N ILE A 158 -15.17 -14.77 42.30
CA ILE A 158 -16.48 -14.22 42.59
C ILE A 158 -17.42 -15.36 42.96
N LEU A 159 -18.01 -15.28 44.15
CA LEU A 159 -18.91 -16.33 44.62
C LEU A 159 -20.30 -16.24 43.98
N PRO A 160 -20.88 -17.40 43.60
CA PRO A 160 -22.21 -17.45 43.01
C PRO A 160 -23.28 -17.06 44.04
N GLN A 161 -24.15 -16.11 43.67
CA GLN A 161 -25.25 -15.67 44.52
C GLN A 161 -26.46 -16.61 44.48
N THR A 162 -26.59 -17.39 43.40
CA THR A 162 -27.60 -18.44 43.26
C THR A 162 -26.93 -19.81 43.09
N PRO A 163 -27.46 -20.89 43.71
CA PRO A 163 -26.88 -22.23 43.61
C PRO A 163 -26.80 -22.78 42.18
N ASP A 164 -27.69 -22.32 41.29
CA ASP A 164 -27.84 -22.79 39.91
C ASP A 164 -26.89 -22.09 38.91
N ALA A 165 -26.22 -21.00 39.30
CA ALA A 165 -25.38 -20.24 38.36
C ALA A 165 -24.12 -21.03 37.97
N TYR A 166 -23.34 -21.43 38.96
CA TYR A 166 -22.14 -22.26 38.83
C TYR A 166 -21.61 -22.63 40.22
N GLN A 167 -20.78 -23.67 40.33
CA GLN A 167 -20.16 -24.09 41.60
C GLN A 167 -18.64 -23.94 41.54
N VAL A 168 -18.06 -23.43 42.62
CA VAL A 168 -16.60 -23.39 42.82
C VAL A 168 -16.24 -24.45 43.84
N SER A 169 -15.54 -25.51 43.43
CA SER A 169 -15.19 -26.63 44.31
C SER A 169 -13.72 -27.00 44.21
N VAL A 170 -13.21 -27.69 45.22
CA VAL A 170 -11.95 -28.44 45.09
C VAL A 170 -12.08 -29.47 43.97
N ALA A 171 -11.00 -29.67 43.22
CA ALA A 171 -10.95 -30.61 42.10
C ALA A 171 -11.09 -32.06 42.60
N LYS A 172 -11.75 -32.92 41.81
CA LYS A 172 -11.93 -34.34 42.17
C LYS A 172 -10.60 -35.12 42.30
N SER A 173 -9.52 -34.60 41.73
CA SER A 173 -8.16 -35.12 41.84
C SER A 173 -7.55 -34.95 43.23
N VAL A 174 -8.06 -34.02 44.04
CA VAL A 174 -7.56 -33.74 45.39
C VAL A 174 -8.43 -34.45 46.41
N SER A 175 -7.82 -35.37 47.18
CA SER A 175 -8.47 -36.04 48.30
C SER A 175 -8.17 -35.31 49.61
N ILE A 176 -9.22 -34.81 50.27
CA ILE A 176 -9.11 -34.22 51.60
C ILE A 176 -9.01 -35.37 52.63
N PRO A 177 -7.94 -35.45 53.44
CA PRO A 177 -7.79 -36.47 54.46
C PRO A 177 -8.77 -36.26 55.61
N GLU A 178 -8.86 -37.25 56.49
CA GLU A 178 -9.54 -37.06 57.77
C GLU A 178 -8.83 -35.97 58.59
N LEU A 179 -9.58 -34.99 59.12
CA LEU A 179 -9.03 -33.86 59.88
C LEU A 179 -9.43 -33.97 61.35
N SER A 180 -8.44 -34.19 62.21
CA SER A 180 -8.52 -34.03 63.67
C SER A 180 -8.00 -32.65 64.14
N ALA A 181 -7.27 -31.97 63.27
CA ALA A 181 -6.79 -30.62 63.42
C ALA A 181 -6.63 -29.96 62.04
N PHE A 182 -6.80 -28.65 61.95
CA PHE A 182 -6.48 -27.91 60.73
C PHE A 182 -6.11 -26.45 60.99
N THR A 183 -5.45 -25.86 60.00
CA THR A 183 -5.32 -24.41 59.83
C THR A 183 -5.87 -24.07 58.45
N LEU A 184 -6.80 -23.12 58.39
CA LEU A 184 -7.44 -22.70 57.15
C LEU A 184 -7.31 -21.19 57.03
N CYS A 185 -6.78 -20.70 55.92
CA CYS A 185 -6.60 -19.26 55.69
C CYS A 185 -7.14 -18.87 54.32
N PHE A 186 -7.83 -17.74 54.24
CA PHE A 186 -8.26 -17.12 52.98
C PHE A 186 -8.40 -15.62 53.16
N GLU A 187 -8.48 -14.91 52.06
CA GLU A 187 -8.78 -13.49 52.01
C GLU A 187 -10.16 -13.30 51.39
N ALA A 188 -10.96 -12.40 51.94
CA ALA A 188 -12.25 -12.07 51.37
C ALA A 188 -12.52 -10.57 51.38
N ALA A 189 -13.32 -10.13 50.41
CA ALA A 189 -13.84 -8.77 50.30
C ALA A 189 -15.35 -8.86 50.06
N LYS A 190 -16.14 -8.00 50.68
CA LYS A 190 -17.61 -7.96 50.57
C LYS A 190 -18.04 -6.75 49.74
N ALA A 191 -19.00 -6.96 48.84
CA ALA A 191 -19.60 -5.91 48.02
C ALA A 191 -21.02 -5.57 48.50
N GLY A 192 -21.18 -4.37 49.06
CA GLY A 192 -22.47 -3.81 49.48
C GLY A 192 -22.81 -3.98 50.97
N ASN A 193 -23.77 -3.17 51.43
CA ASN A 193 -24.15 -3.02 52.85
C ASN A 193 -25.34 -3.91 53.28
N GLU A 194 -25.68 -4.95 52.50
CA GLU A 194 -26.75 -5.88 52.88
C GLU A 194 -26.31 -6.76 54.07
N ASP A 195 -27.15 -6.85 55.10
CA ASP A 195 -26.83 -7.51 56.38
C ASP A 195 -27.42 -8.93 56.50
N HIS A 196 -27.76 -9.56 55.37
CA HIS A 196 -28.29 -10.92 55.35
C HIS A 196 -27.21 -11.96 55.67
N GLY A 197 -27.59 -13.05 56.33
CA GLY A 197 -26.70 -14.18 56.61
C GLY A 197 -26.08 -14.79 55.35
N TRP A 198 -24.80 -15.14 55.43
CA TRP A 198 -24.00 -15.63 54.31
C TRP A 198 -23.04 -16.76 54.71
N THR A 199 -22.64 -17.60 53.76
CA THR A 199 -21.61 -18.64 53.93
C THR A 199 -20.42 -18.39 52.99
N ALA A 200 -19.19 -18.42 53.51
CA ALA A 200 -17.97 -18.23 52.72
C ALA A 200 -17.45 -19.54 52.11
N PHE A 201 -17.52 -20.65 52.86
CA PHE A 201 -17.18 -21.98 52.36
C PHE A 201 -17.94 -23.07 53.11
N SER A 202 -18.13 -24.21 52.44
CA SER A 202 -18.78 -25.39 53.00
C SER A 202 -18.09 -26.68 52.54
N TYR A 203 -17.95 -27.63 53.45
CA TYR A 203 -17.43 -28.96 53.21
C TYR A 203 -18.51 -29.98 53.58
N SER A 204 -18.85 -30.84 52.63
CA SER A 204 -19.90 -31.83 52.82
C SER A 204 -19.43 -33.24 52.49
N ASP A 205 -20.03 -34.25 53.11
CA ASP A 205 -19.80 -35.65 52.74
C ASP A 205 -20.49 -36.02 51.40
N ALA A 206 -20.36 -37.28 51.00
CA ALA A 206 -21.01 -37.84 49.81
C ALA A 206 -22.56 -37.81 49.87
N SER A 207 -23.14 -37.66 51.06
CA SER A 207 -24.58 -37.51 51.28
C SER A 207 -25.03 -36.04 51.36
N PHE A 208 -24.15 -35.09 51.02
CA PHE A 208 -24.35 -33.65 51.11
C PHE A 208 -24.63 -33.12 52.53
N SER A 209 -24.29 -33.90 53.56
CA SER A 209 -24.34 -33.42 54.94
C SER A 209 -23.18 -32.43 55.17
N GLN A 210 -23.48 -31.24 55.67
CA GLN A 210 -22.50 -30.17 55.88
C GLN A 210 -21.70 -30.45 57.16
N LEU A 211 -20.44 -30.80 56.98
CA LEU A 211 -19.53 -31.20 58.05
C LEU A 211 -18.66 -30.05 58.54
N LEU A 212 -18.24 -29.15 57.66
CA LEU A 212 -17.48 -27.96 58.03
C LEU A 212 -17.98 -26.75 57.26
N SER A 213 -18.17 -25.61 57.91
CA SER A 213 -18.48 -24.35 57.21
C SER A 213 -18.27 -23.12 58.07
N PHE A 214 -17.98 -22.00 57.42
CA PHE A 214 -17.88 -20.69 58.06
C PHE A 214 -18.83 -19.70 57.39
N GLY A 215 -19.53 -18.90 58.21
CA GLY A 215 -20.48 -17.92 57.73
C GLY A 215 -20.98 -16.98 58.83
N LYS A 216 -21.86 -16.07 58.42
CA LYS A 216 -22.64 -15.18 59.28
C LYS A 216 -24.10 -15.60 59.24
N ALA A 217 -24.75 -15.71 60.39
CA ALA A 217 -26.19 -15.86 60.52
C ALA A 217 -26.75 -14.69 61.33
N ASP A 218 -28.07 -14.62 61.52
CA ASP A 218 -28.72 -13.56 62.30
C ASP A 218 -28.22 -13.52 63.76
N ASP A 219 -27.69 -14.64 64.27
CA ASP A 219 -27.13 -14.80 65.62
C ASP A 219 -25.61 -14.54 65.70
N GLY A 220 -24.96 -14.08 64.62
CA GLY A 220 -23.54 -13.76 64.58
C GLY A 220 -22.69 -14.64 63.65
N TYR A 221 -21.38 -14.54 63.77
CA TYR A 221 -20.41 -15.33 63.00
C TYR A 221 -20.26 -16.72 63.62
N PHE A 222 -20.26 -17.74 62.77
CA PHE A 222 -20.19 -19.12 63.24
C PHE A 222 -19.23 -20.00 62.43
N LEU A 223 -18.72 -21.01 63.11
CA LEU A 223 -18.02 -22.15 62.53
C LEU A 223 -18.79 -23.43 62.86
N SER A 224 -19.26 -24.14 61.83
CA SER A 224 -19.89 -25.46 62.00
C SER A 224 -18.82 -26.54 61.86
N LEU A 225 -18.74 -27.47 62.81
CA LEU A 225 -17.79 -28.58 62.88
C LEU A 225 -18.53 -29.88 63.25
N SER A 226 -18.64 -30.82 62.30
CA SER A 226 -19.29 -32.13 62.41
C SER A 226 -20.61 -32.12 63.21
N GLY A 227 -21.49 -31.16 62.87
CA GLY A 227 -22.81 -30.95 63.48
C GLY A 227 -22.85 -30.01 64.69
N SER A 228 -21.72 -29.48 65.14
CA SER A 228 -21.63 -28.53 66.27
C SER A 228 -21.38 -27.11 65.75
N LYS A 229 -22.16 -26.12 66.20
CA LYS A 229 -22.01 -24.70 65.82
C LYS A 229 -21.26 -23.95 66.92
N CYS A 230 -20.10 -23.39 66.60
CA CYS A 230 -19.31 -22.52 67.48
C CYS A 230 -19.55 -21.05 67.08
N SER A 231 -19.97 -20.19 68.02
CA SER A 231 -20.00 -18.72 67.79
C SER A 231 -18.57 -18.17 67.84
N LEU A 232 -18.25 -17.24 66.95
CA LEU A 232 -16.92 -16.60 66.84
C LEU A 232 -16.96 -15.10 67.15
N ASP A 233 -18.10 -14.58 67.61
CA ASP A 233 -18.33 -13.13 67.81
C ASP A 233 -17.40 -12.52 68.85
N SER A 234 -16.93 -13.31 69.83
CA SER A 234 -15.99 -12.84 70.85
C SER A 234 -14.56 -12.67 70.35
N ALA A 235 -14.19 -13.31 69.23
CA ALA A 235 -12.85 -13.26 68.64
C ALA A 235 -12.75 -12.33 67.42
N LEU A 236 -13.89 -11.93 66.85
CA LEU A 236 -13.96 -11.02 65.71
C LEU A 236 -14.40 -9.63 66.20
N PRO A 237 -13.74 -8.54 65.78
CA PRO A 237 -14.10 -7.20 66.24
C PRO A 237 -15.39 -6.72 65.54
N VAL A 238 -16.54 -7.08 66.09
CA VAL A 238 -17.86 -6.64 65.60
C VAL A 238 -18.14 -5.24 66.17
N LYS A 239 -18.16 -4.21 65.31
CA LYS A 239 -18.82 -2.94 65.64
C LYS A 239 -20.27 -3.03 65.17
N ASP A 240 -21.20 -2.50 65.96
CA ASP A 240 -22.62 -2.52 65.65
C ASP A 240 -22.88 -2.06 64.21
N MET A 241 -23.44 -2.95 63.39
CA MET A 241 -23.84 -2.79 61.98
C MET A 241 -22.75 -2.85 60.88
N GLU A 242 -21.49 -3.18 61.21
CA GLU A 242 -20.43 -3.42 60.21
C GLU A 242 -20.10 -4.92 60.09
N ASP A 243 -19.98 -5.42 58.85
CA ASP A 243 -19.51 -6.79 58.58
C ASP A 243 -17.97 -6.87 58.75
N ILE A 244 -17.43 -8.05 59.06
CA ILE A 244 -15.98 -8.22 59.23
C ILE A 244 -15.23 -7.98 57.92
N PHE A 245 -15.82 -8.31 56.78
CA PHE A 245 -15.21 -8.08 55.47
C PHE A 245 -15.72 -6.75 54.89
N THR A 246 -14.76 -5.90 54.50
CA THR A 246 -15.01 -4.61 53.83
C THR A 246 -14.88 -4.76 52.31
N GLU A 247 -14.92 -3.66 51.56
CA GLU A 247 -14.63 -3.68 50.11
C GLU A 247 -13.17 -4.07 49.79
N ASN A 248 -12.27 -4.01 50.77
CA ASN A 248 -10.87 -4.43 50.64
C ASN A 248 -10.68 -5.88 51.09
N PHE A 249 -9.67 -6.55 50.53
CA PHE A 249 -9.31 -7.91 50.94
C PHE A 249 -8.76 -7.93 52.37
N GLU A 250 -9.41 -8.71 53.23
CA GLU A 250 -8.96 -8.94 54.59
C GLU A 250 -8.71 -10.44 54.81
N GLN A 251 -7.56 -10.77 55.41
CA GLN A 251 -7.16 -12.14 55.67
C GLN A 251 -7.79 -12.66 56.97
N LEU A 252 -8.43 -13.83 56.88
CA LEU A 252 -8.95 -14.59 58.01
C LEU A 252 -8.29 -15.97 58.04
N CYS A 253 -7.75 -16.34 59.21
CA CYS A 253 -7.23 -17.67 59.46
C CYS A 253 -7.95 -18.32 60.66
N ILE A 254 -8.39 -19.56 60.48
CA ILE A 254 -9.10 -20.37 61.48
C ILE A 254 -8.24 -21.58 61.81
N VAL A 255 -8.02 -21.81 63.11
CA VAL A 255 -7.26 -22.94 63.65
C VAL A 255 -8.17 -23.75 64.55
N TRP A 256 -8.18 -25.07 64.37
CA TRP A 256 -8.97 -25.96 65.22
C TRP A 256 -8.21 -27.25 65.53
N ASN A 257 -8.43 -27.76 66.74
CA ASN A 257 -7.88 -29.03 67.23
C ASN A 257 -8.92 -29.74 68.12
N ASN A 258 -9.19 -31.00 67.83
CA ASN A 258 -10.18 -31.81 68.56
C ASN A 258 -9.81 -32.13 70.02
N SER A 259 -8.56 -31.91 70.43
CA SER A 259 -8.08 -32.16 71.79
C SER A 259 -8.22 -30.94 72.72
N LEU A 260 -8.25 -29.73 72.14
CA LEU A 260 -8.22 -28.47 72.90
C LEU A 260 -9.61 -27.86 73.11
N GLY A 261 -10.64 -28.37 72.43
CA GLY A 261 -12.02 -27.87 72.55
C GLY A 261 -12.15 -26.37 72.29
N SER A 262 -11.25 -25.77 71.51
CA SER A 262 -11.22 -24.33 71.23
C SER A 262 -10.89 -24.08 69.77
N VAL A 263 -11.39 -22.96 69.26
CA VAL A 263 -11.16 -22.47 67.90
C VAL A 263 -10.32 -21.20 67.99
N GLY A 264 -9.15 -21.21 67.37
CA GLY A 264 -8.31 -20.02 67.20
C GLY A 264 -8.72 -19.25 65.96
N VAL A 265 -8.85 -17.93 66.07
CA VAL A 265 -9.15 -17.03 64.96
C VAL A 265 -8.07 -15.96 64.90
N SER A 266 -7.42 -15.85 63.74
CA SER A 266 -6.49 -14.76 63.43
C SER A 266 -7.10 -13.85 62.38
N PHE A 267 -7.29 -12.59 62.74
CA PHE A 267 -7.88 -11.55 61.91
C PHE A 267 -7.21 -10.21 62.21
N LYS A 268 -6.93 -9.38 61.19
CA LYS A 268 -6.20 -8.08 61.33
C LYS A 268 -4.94 -8.14 62.24
N ARG A 269 -4.21 -9.27 62.21
CA ARG A 269 -3.03 -9.57 63.04
C ARG A 269 -3.28 -9.73 64.55
N SER A 270 -4.53 -9.78 65.00
CA SER A 270 -4.90 -10.26 66.34
C SER A 270 -5.28 -11.74 66.29
N TYR A 271 -4.78 -12.53 67.24
CA TYR A 271 -5.13 -13.94 67.40
C TYR A 271 -5.88 -14.12 68.72
N GLU A 272 -7.11 -14.61 68.63
CA GLU A 272 -7.99 -14.88 69.77
C GLU A 272 -8.47 -16.33 69.74
N THR A 273 -8.80 -16.89 70.91
CA THR A 273 -9.29 -18.28 71.02
C THR A 273 -10.67 -18.32 71.66
N VAL A 274 -11.62 -18.97 70.99
CA VAL A 274 -12.99 -19.14 71.48
C VAL A 274 -13.21 -20.58 71.97
N PRO A 275 -13.74 -20.80 73.17
CA PRO A 275 -14.08 -22.14 73.64
C PRO A 275 -15.25 -22.72 72.84
N CYS A 276 -15.11 -23.99 72.41
CA CYS A 276 -16.14 -24.76 71.73
C CYS A 276 -16.05 -26.25 72.11
N ASP A 277 -16.40 -26.56 73.36
CA ASP A 277 -16.25 -27.88 73.98
C ASP A 277 -17.03 -29.01 73.25
N SER A 278 -18.10 -28.65 72.52
CA SER A 278 -18.88 -29.58 71.70
C SER A 278 -18.09 -30.24 70.56
N THR A 279 -16.89 -29.71 70.26
CA THR A 279 -15.99 -30.22 69.22
C THR A 279 -14.93 -31.19 69.74
N ILE A 280 -14.87 -31.44 71.06
CA ILE A 280 -13.90 -32.38 71.64
C ILE A 280 -14.17 -33.79 71.12
N SER A 281 -13.10 -34.48 70.70
CA SER A 281 -13.16 -35.82 70.10
C SER A 281 -14.00 -35.92 68.80
N LYS A 282 -14.41 -34.80 68.21
CA LYS A 282 -14.97 -34.78 66.87
C LYS A 282 -13.87 -34.91 65.84
N VAL A 283 -14.20 -35.54 64.73
CA VAL A 283 -13.31 -35.70 63.58
C VAL A 283 -14.11 -35.34 62.33
N ILE A 284 -13.47 -34.65 61.39
CA ILE A 284 -14.07 -34.34 60.09
C ILE A 284 -13.65 -35.47 59.14
N PRO A 285 -14.58 -36.30 58.66
CA PRO A 285 -14.24 -37.41 57.78
C PRO A 285 -13.68 -36.90 56.45
N GLY A 286 -12.72 -37.66 55.89
CA GLY A 286 -12.09 -37.36 54.61
C GLY A 286 -13.00 -37.68 53.41
N ASN A 287 -12.50 -37.40 52.20
CA ASN A 287 -13.16 -37.66 50.91
C ASN A 287 -14.51 -36.96 50.69
N GLY A 288 -14.78 -35.88 51.42
CA GLY A 288 -15.90 -34.98 51.15
C GLY A 288 -15.60 -33.98 50.03
N LYS A 289 -16.59 -33.14 49.71
CA LYS A 289 -16.50 -32.08 48.70
C LYS A 289 -16.42 -30.72 49.41
N LEU A 290 -15.32 -30.00 49.20
CA LEU A 290 -15.15 -28.62 49.63
C LEU A 290 -15.62 -27.66 48.53
N LEU A 291 -16.47 -26.71 48.90
CA LEU A 291 -17.11 -25.71 48.06
C LEU A 291 -16.84 -24.31 48.63
N LEU A 292 -16.58 -23.32 47.78
CA LEU A 292 -16.64 -21.91 48.16
C LEU A 292 -18.08 -21.42 47.98
N GLY A 293 -18.62 -20.77 49.01
CA GLY A 293 -20.04 -20.39 49.11
C GLY A 293 -20.90 -21.45 49.81
N SER A 294 -22.22 -21.26 49.68
CA SER A 294 -23.23 -22.13 50.28
C SER A 294 -23.64 -23.27 49.34
N ASN A 295 -23.87 -24.46 49.91
CA ASN A 295 -24.50 -25.60 49.24
C ASN A 295 -25.98 -25.78 49.66
N LYS A 296 -26.53 -24.89 50.48
CA LYS A 296 -27.90 -24.93 50.98
C LYS A 296 -28.72 -23.78 50.43
N ASN A 297 -29.97 -24.04 50.07
CA ASN A 297 -30.88 -23.02 49.54
C ASN A 297 -31.29 -21.95 50.58
N GLU A 298 -31.10 -22.21 51.88
CA GLU A 298 -31.56 -21.35 52.98
C GLU A 298 -30.60 -20.20 53.31
N ILE A 299 -29.29 -20.36 53.07
CA ILE A 299 -28.26 -19.35 53.38
C ILE A 299 -27.53 -19.01 52.09
N ALA A 300 -27.50 -17.73 51.73
CA ALA A 300 -26.81 -17.26 50.53
C ALA A 300 -25.29 -17.43 50.66
N SER A 301 -24.57 -17.49 49.54
CA SER A 301 -23.11 -17.34 49.55
C SER A 301 -22.73 -15.91 49.91
N LEU A 302 -21.52 -15.70 50.44
CA LEU A 302 -20.97 -14.35 50.64
C LEU A 302 -21.04 -13.55 49.33
N LYS A 303 -21.63 -12.35 49.39
CA LYS A 303 -21.74 -11.41 48.27
C LYS A 303 -20.43 -10.65 48.10
N GLY A 304 -19.45 -11.30 47.49
CA GLY A 304 -18.10 -10.77 47.39
C GLY A 304 -17.12 -11.74 46.76
N ASP A 305 -15.85 -11.44 46.99
CA ASP A 305 -14.73 -12.09 46.34
C ASP A 305 -13.88 -12.85 47.37
N ILE A 306 -13.42 -14.06 47.02
CA ILE A 306 -12.47 -14.85 47.81
C ILE A 306 -11.15 -14.99 47.06
N TYR A 307 -10.05 -14.96 47.80
CA TYR A 307 -8.69 -15.10 47.30
C TYR A 307 -7.82 -15.95 48.25
N ASN A 308 -6.79 -16.61 47.69
CA ASN A 308 -5.72 -17.30 48.40
C ASN A 308 -6.16 -18.31 49.50
N PHE A 309 -7.21 -19.09 49.20
CA PHE A 309 -7.71 -20.13 50.12
C PHE A 309 -6.72 -21.29 50.23
N ARG A 310 -6.30 -21.57 51.46
CA ARG A 310 -5.28 -22.57 51.78
C ARG A 310 -5.68 -23.37 53.02
N LEU A 311 -5.43 -24.68 52.99
CA LEU A 311 -5.76 -25.62 54.06
C LEU A 311 -4.55 -26.48 54.43
N TRP A 312 -4.31 -26.56 55.74
CA TRP A 312 -3.34 -27.46 56.36
C TRP A 312 -4.00 -28.43 57.33
N ASN A 313 -3.50 -29.66 57.42
CA ASN A 313 -3.99 -30.70 58.35
C ASN A 313 -3.38 -30.64 59.76
N PHE A 314 -2.75 -29.51 60.12
CA PHE A 314 -2.15 -29.28 61.44
C PHE A 314 -2.46 -27.87 61.92
N THR A 315 -2.31 -27.64 63.23
CA THR A 315 -2.50 -26.32 63.83
C THR A 315 -1.23 -25.47 63.78
N MET A 316 -1.37 -24.21 63.38
CA MET A 316 -0.32 -23.21 63.45
C MET A 316 -0.44 -22.40 64.76
N ASN A 317 0.69 -21.98 65.32
CA ASN A 317 0.69 -21.07 66.47
C ASN A 317 0.54 -19.61 66.03
N SER A 318 0.23 -18.72 66.98
CA SER A 318 0.02 -17.29 66.70
C SER A 318 1.23 -16.62 66.02
N LYS A 319 2.45 -16.99 66.44
CA LYS A 319 3.70 -16.45 65.85
C LYS A 319 3.86 -16.84 64.38
N LEU A 320 3.60 -18.11 64.04
CA LEU A 320 3.67 -18.61 62.67
C LEU A 320 2.58 -17.99 61.79
N LEU A 321 1.36 -17.82 62.33
CA LEU A 321 0.26 -17.15 61.64
C LEU A 321 0.57 -15.68 61.33
N SER A 322 1.14 -14.95 62.29
CA SER A 322 1.50 -13.54 62.09
C SER A 322 2.58 -13.32 61.01
N ASN A 323 3.42 -14.32 60.78
CA ASN A 323 4.49 -14.31 59.77
C ASN A 323 4.13 -15.12 58.51
N LEU A 324 2.90 -15.61 58.39
CA LEU A 324 2.50 -16.48 57.29
C LEU A 324 2.46 -15.68 55.98
N SER A 325 3.48 -15.87 55.14
CA SER A 325 3.47 -15.22 53.83
C SER A 325 2.38 -15.81 52.94
N CYS A 326 1.91 -15.00 52.02
CA CYS A 326 0.82 -15.39 51.14
C CYS A 326 1.24 -16.51 50.16
N ASN A 327 2.55 -16.68 49.89
CA ASN A 327 3.15 -17.67 48.98
C ASN A 327 3.38 -19.06 49.62
N VAL A 328 3.22 -19.20 50.94
CA VAL A 328 3.32 -20.53 51.59
C VAL A 328 2.18 -21.42 51.12
N GLN A 329 2.51 -22.61 50.61
CA GLN A 329 1.56 -23.57 50.05
C GLN A 329 0.80 -24.34 51.13
N GLY A 330 -0.51 -24.50 50.93
CA GLY A 330 -1.33 -25.44 51.70
C GLY A 330 -0.94 -26.89 51.42
N ASN A 331 -0.75 -27.73 52.45
CA ASN A 331 -0.39 -29.13 52.23
C ASN A 331 -1.60 -30.03 51.91
N VAL A 332 -2.83 -29.58 52.17
CA VAL A 332 -4.06 -30.28 51.79
C VAL A 332 -4.72 -29.63 50.57
N VAL A 333 -4.97 -28.32 50.65
CA VAL A 333 -5.51 -27.53 49.54
C VAL A 333 -4.68 -26.27 49.41
N ASP A 334 -4.18 -25.98 48.21
CA ASP A 334 -3.50 -24.73 47.89
C ASP A 334 -4.26 -23.91 46.84
N TRP A 335 -3.97 -22.61 46.74
CA TRP A 335 -4.58 -21.71 45.76
C TRP A 335 -3.89 -21.81 44.40
N GLN A 336 -3.99 -22.99 43.77
CA GLN A 336 -3.44 -23.30 42.44
C GLN A 336 -4.48 -24.02 41.58
N ASN A 337 -4.36 -23.91 40.25
CA ASN A 337 -5.35 -24.45 39.30
C ASN A 337 -5.58 -25.96 39.45
N ASP A 338 -4.54 -26.74 39.79
CA ASP A 338 -4.64 -28.20 39.91
C ASP A 338 -5.49 -28.66 41.11
N PHE A 339 -5.69 -27.77 42.08
CA PHE A 339 -6.46 -28.05 43.31
C PHE A 339 -7.93 -27.66 43.21
N TRP A 340 -8.30 -26.83 42.24
CA TRP A 340 -9.64 -26.24 42.16
C TRP A 340 -10.30 -26.46 40.81
N ASN A 341 -11.61 -26.71 40.85
CA ASN A 341 -12.48 -26.69 39.68
C ASN A 341 -13.30 -25.41 39.72
N ILE A 342 -12.76 -24.35 39.11
CA ILE A 342 -13.37 -23.01 39.09
C ILE A 342 -13.84 -22.68 37.67
N PRO A 343 -15.13 -22.38 37.47
CA PRO A 343 -15.65 -21.86 36.20
C PRO A 343 -14.97 -20.54 35.83
N THR A 344 -14.64 -20.36 34.55
CA THR A 344 -13.98 -19.14 34.04
C THR A 344 -14.80 -17.87 34.31
N LEU A 345 -16.13 -17.96 34.39
CA LEU A 345 -17.04 -16.87 34.75
C LEU A 345 -16.81 -16.32 36.16
N ALA A 346 -16.28 -17.15 37.06
CA ALA A 346 -16.02 -16.79 38.46
C ALA A 346 -14.66 -16.11 38.65
N LEU A 347 -13.73 -16.25 37.69
CA LEU A 347 -12.35 -15.77 37.83
C LEU A 347 -12.23 -14.33 37.33
N ARG A 348 -11.61 -13.45 38.13
CA ARG A 348 -11.18 -12.12 37.70
C ARG A 348 -9.75 -11.83 38.14
N ALA A 349 -8.97 -11.21 37.26
CA ALA A 349 -7.66 -10.69 37.62
C ALA A 349 -7.82 -9.37 38.40
N GLU A 350 -6.95 -9.15 39.38
CA GLU A 350 -6.99 -7.97 40.24
C GLU A 350 -5.57 -7.57 40.66
N SER A 351 -5.30 -6.27 40.75
CA SER A 351 -3.94 -5.75 40.98
C SER A 351 -3.56 -5.59 42.46
N ASN A 352 -4.55 -5.59 43.35
CA ASN A 352 -4.39 -5.36 44.80
C ASN A 352 -4.35 -6.66 45.64
N LEU A 353 -4.02 -7.79 45.02
CA LEU A 353 -3.97 -9.10 45.69
C LEU A 353 -2.68 -9.27 46.49
N SER A 354 -2.74 -9.92 47.65
CA SER A 354 -1.60 -10.03 48.58
C SER A 354 -0.38 -10.78 48.00
N CYS A 355 -0.57 -11.72 47.07
CA CYS A 355 0.52 -12.34 46.28
C CYS A 355 0.55 -11.90 44.82
N GLY A 356 -0.22 -10.88 44.44
CA GLY A 356 -0.15 -10.30 43.11
C GLY A 356 1.26 -9.76 42.89
N SER A 357 1.93 -10.18 41.81
CA SER A 357 3.29 -9.73 41.52
C SER A 357 3.24 -8.37 40.81
N TYR A 358 3.48 -7.27 41.53
CA TYR A 358 3.77 -5.94 40.96
C TYR A 358 4.93 -5.27 41.73
N LEU A 359 5.78 -4.51 41.02
CA LEU A 359 7.02 -3.89 41.48
C LEU A 359 6.78 -2.82 42.59
N VAL A 360 7.67 -2.77 43.59
CA VAL A 360 7.53 -2.10 44.93
C VAL A 360 8.05 -0.65 44.98
N PRO A 361 7.53 0.22 45.89
CA PRO A 361 8.37 1.17 46.66
C PRO A 361 8.13 1.15 48.20
N LEU A 362 9.15 1.54 48.98
CA LEU A 362 9.29 1.53 50.46
C LEU A 362 9.38 2.99 51.06
N PRO A 363 9.35 3.21 52.40
CA PRO A 363 8.48 4.20 53.08
C PRO A 363 9.20 5.37 53.79
N ALA A 364 8.37 6.29 54.32
CA ALA A 364 8.69 7.59 54.96
C ALA A 364 9.13 7.54 56.44
N ALA A 365 9.80 8.61 56.90
CA ALA A 365 10.13 8.88 58.31
C ALA A 365 9.86 10.36 58.70
N GLU A 366 9.54 10.59 59.98
CA GLU A 366 8.98 11.81 60.62
C GLU A 366 9.98 12.97 60.92
N LEU A 367 9.37 14.14 61.22
CA LEU A 367 9.87 15.51 61.38
C LEU A 367 10.73 15.86 62.63
N ALA A 368 11.56 16.91 62.45
CA ALA A 368 12.00 17.87 63.48
C ALA A 368 12.04 19.32 62.92
N ASN A 369 11.97 20.34 63.80
CA ASN A 369 11.60 21.75 63.52
C ASN A 369 12.81 22.69 63.22
N CYS A 370 12.66 23.70 62.33
CA CYS A 370 13.75 24.54 61.72
C CYS A 370 14.44 25.57 62.65
N ALA A 371 14.19 25.59 63.96
CA ALA A 371 14.76 26.60 64.86
C ALA A 371 16.19 26.27 65.35
N ASP A 372 16.55 24.99 65.40
CA ASP A 372 17.86 24.53 65.92
C ASP A 372 18.90 24.20 64.83
N LEU A 373 18.54 24.38 63.55
CA LEU A 373 19.44 24.09 62.41
C LEU A 373 19.65 25.34 61.57
N GLY A 374 20.66 26.14 61.97
CA GLY A 374 21.22 27.17 61.11
C GLY A 374 21.58 26.64 59.72
N THR A 375 21.59 27.55 58.73
CA THR A 375 21.83 27.30 57.29
C THR A 375 20.90 26.31 56.56
N LEU A 376 20.03 25.55 57.24
CA LEU A 376 19.24 24.50 56.59
C LEU A 376 17.89 24.94 55.97
N CYS A 377 17.39 26.15 56.25
CA CYS A 377 16.13 26.61 55.63
C CYS A 377 16.34 27.20 54.20
N GLN A 378 17.44 26.86 53.50
CA GLN A 378 17.73 27.26 52.09
C GLN A 378 17.18 26.29 51.03
N ASP A 379 16.67 25.12 51.40
CA ASP A 379 16.19 24.07 50.48
C ASP A 379 14.65 23.99 50.37
N GLY A 380 13.95 25.11 50.59
CA GLY A 380 12.49 25.19 50.39
C GLY A 380 12.12 25.60 48.96
N ILE A 381 11.09 24.98 48.38
CA ILE A 381 10.59 25.34 47.04
C ILE A 381 9.88 26.70 47.13
N MET A 382 10.36 27.69 46.37
CA MET A 382 9.82 29.04 46.36
C MET A 382 8.79 29.23 45.23
N TYR A 383 7.62 29.78 45.54
CA TYR A 383 6.61 30.18 44.56
C TYR A 383 6.36 31.69 44.61
N ARG A 384 6.15 32.27 43.43
CA ARG A 384 5.67 33.63 43.21
C ARG A 384 4.19 33.58 42.87
N ILE A 385 3.39 34.20 43.71
CA ILE A 385 1.95 34.36 43.53
C ILE A 385 1.71 35.77 43.00
N SER A 386 0.92 35.90 41.94
CA SER A 386 0.39 37.16 41.42
C SER A 386 -1.12 37.18 41.66
N ILE A 387 -1.59 38.15 42.41
CA ILE A 387 -2.97 38.28 42.89
C ILE A 387 -3.54 39.58 42.33
N VAL A 388 -4.64 39.51 41.61
CA VAL A 388 -5.36 40.68 41.11
C VAL A 388 -6.58 40.90 41.98
N ILE A 389 -6.68 42.09 42.58
CA ILE A 389 -7.75 42.46 43.51
C ILE A 389 -8.48 43.67 42.96
N GLN A 390 -9.80 43.59 42.95
CA GLN A 390 -10.67 44.71 42.61
C GLN A 390 -10.99 45.50 43.89
N ASN A 391 -10.63 46.78 43.90
CA ASN A 391 -10.83 47.68 45.04
C ASN A 391 -12.09 48.51 44.86
N VAL A 392 -13.24 47.96 45.29
CA VAL A 392 -14.58 48.51 45.05
C VAL A 392 -14.86 49.77 45.89
N LEU A 393 -14.22 49.88 47.06
CA LEU A 393 -14.39 51.02 47.98
C LEU A 393 -13.22 52.03 47.95
N HIS A 394 -12.29 51.92 46.99
CA HIS A 394 -11.10 52.77 46.86
C HIS A 394 -10.28 52.92 48.15
N HIS A 395 -10.05 51.82 48.85
CA HIS A 395 -9.14 51.81 50.01
C HIS A 395 -7.70 52.21 49.62
N PRO A 396 -6.97 52.96 50.47
CA PRO A 396 -5.59 53.31 50.21
C PRO A 396 -4.71 52.05 50.13
N GLU A 397 -3.74 52.04 49.21
CA GLU A 397 -2.94 50.87 48.84
C GLU A 397 -2.25 50.18 50.04
N VAL A 398 -1.79 50.97 51.01
CA VAL A 398 -1.15 50.47 52.24
C VAL A 398 -2.14 49.64 53.09
N LYS A 399 -3.42 50.03 53.13
CA LYS A 399 -4.46 49.28 53.84
C LYS A 399 -4.78 47.98 53.10
N VAL A 400 -4.83 48.01 51.76
CA VAL A 400 -5.03 46.82 50.92
C VAL A 400 -3.88 45.83 51.11
N GLN A 401 -2.64 46.30 51.12
CA GLN A 401 -1.45 45.46 51.33
C GLN A 401 -1.48 44.76 52.69
N SER A 402 -1.80 45.49 53.77
CA SER A 402 -1.90 44.90 55.12
C SER A 402 -2.99 43.83 55.19
N LYS A 403 -4.16 44.07 54.57
CA LYS A 403 -5.27 43.13 54.61
C LYS A 403 -5.02 41.88 53.78
N VAL A 404 -4.35 42.02 52.64
CA VAL A 404 -3.96 40.88 51.80
C VAL A 404 -2.89 40.03 52.48
N ALA A 405 -1.96 40.64 53.22
CA ALA A 405 -0.96 39.93 54.01
C ALA A 405 -1.61 39.12 55.16
N GLU A 406 -2.55 39.72 55.90
CA GLU A 406 -3.33 39.04 56.94
C GLU A 406 -4.14 37.87 56.36
N TRP A 407 -4.79 38.07 55.20
CA TRP A 407 -5.55 37.06 54.50
C TRP A 407 -4.69 35.88 54.03
N LEU A 408 -3.53 36.14 53.42
CA LEU A 408 -2.59 35.09 53.01
C LEU A 408 -2.09 34.28 54.21
N ASN A 409 -1.73 34.95 55.30
CA ASN A 409 -1.24 34.29 56.51
C ASN A 409 -2.34 33.40 57.15
N SER A 410 -3.57 33.90 57.26
CA SER A 410 -4.70 33.11 57.76
C SER A 410 -5.06 31.93 56.85
N THR A 411 -4.99 32.12 55.54
CA THR A 411 -5.32 31.06 54.56
C THR A 411 -4.34 29.89 54.63
N PHE A 412 -3.05 30.16 54.82
CA PHE A 412 -2.02 29.12 54.88
C PHE A 412 -1.83 28.49 56.27
N GLN A 413 -2.23 29.17 57.36
CA GLN A 413 -2.17 28.60 58.72
C GLN A 413 -3.08 27.39 58.94
N ASN A 414 -4.17 27.26 58.18
CA ASN A 414 -5.12 26.15 58.28
C ASN A 414 -4.84 25.02 57.26
N TRP A 415 -3.62 24.92 56.76
CA TRP A 415 -3.24 23.96 55.71
C TRP A 415 -2.33 22.85 56.25
N ASN A 416 -2.49 21.63 55.72
CA ASN A 416 -1.65 20.48 56.11
C ASN A 416 -0.19 20.60 55.62
N TYR A 417 0.13 21.63 54.82
CA TYR A 417 1.44 21.92 54.27
C TYR A 417 2.11 23.08 55.02
N THR A 418 3.40 22.97 55.29
CA THR A 418 4.20 24.02 55.95
C THR A 418 4.63 25.08 54.93
N VAL A 419 3.78 26.08 54.73
CA VAL A 419 3.99 27.20 53.78
C VAL A 419 4.22 28.51 54.54
N TYR A 420 5.31 29.21 54.24
CA TYR A 420 5.68 30.50 54.83
C TYR A 420 5.58 31.62 53.81
N VAL A 421 4.97 32.76 54.16
CA VAL A 421 4.94 33.97 53.33
C VAL A 421 6.19 34.81 53.63
N VAL A 422 6.99 35.11 52.60
CA VAL A 422 8.33 35.69 52.76
C VAL A 422 8.38 37.17 52.42
N ASN A 423 7.76 37.58 51.30
CA ASN A 423 7.80 38.98 50.86
C ASN A 423 6.59 39.31 49.98
N ILE A 424 5.98 40.48 50.17
CA ILE A 424 4.83 40.97 49.39
C ILE A 424 5.21 42.30 48.75
N SER A 425 5.18 42.38 47.42
CA SER A 425 5.48 43.58 46.63
C SER A 425 4.30 43.98 45.73
N PHE A 426 4.17 45.28 45.47
CA PHE A 426 3.07 45.87 44.73
C PHE A 426 3.58 46.39 43.37
N ASN A 427 2.86 46.12 42.27
CA ASN A 427 3.24 46.63 40.95
C ASN A 427 1.99 47.04 40.14
N LEU A 428 1.94 48.31 39.71
CA LEU A 428 0.95 48.79 38.73
C LEU A 428 1.41 48.44 37.30
N THR A 429 0.56 47.80 36.51
CA THR A 429 0.78 47.62 35.06
C THR A 429 -0.27 48.38 34.26
N THR A 430 0.08 49.54 33.71
CA THR A 430 -0.58 50.11 32.52
C THR A 430 -0.13 49.30 31.31
N GLY A 431 -1.05 48.53 30.73
CA GLY A 431 -0.75 47.51 29.74
C GLY A 431 -0.30 48.03 28.37
N GLU A 432 0.71 47.37 27.81
CA GLU A 432 0.95 47.30 26.37
C GLU A 432 0.96 45.82 25.96
N ASP A 433 -0.19 45.33 25.50
CA ASP A 433 -0.32 44.50 24.28
C ASP A 433 -1.74 43.93 24.16
N LYS A 434 -2.68 44.72 23.59
CA LYS A 434 -3.24 44.48 22.25
C LYS A 434 -4.56 45.23 21.98
N ILE A 435 -4.52 45.92 20.83
CA ILE A 435 -5.59 46.21 19.85
C ILE A 435 -6.39 47.52 20.02
N LYS A 436 -6.24 48.40 19.02
CA LYS A 436 -7.14 49.52 18.72
C LYS A 436 -8.57 49.03 18.47
N VAL A 437 -9.50 49.33 19.38
CA VAL A 437 -10.85 49.83 19.05
C VAL A 437 -11.25 50.87 20.13
N LYS A 438 -11.84 51.98 19.67
CA LYS A 438 -12.22 53.17 20.45
C LYS A 438 -13.42 52.92 21.38
N ARG A 439 -13.36 53.60 22.54
CA ARG A 439 -14.43 54.14 23.42
C ARG A 439 -15.27 53.16 24.26
N SER A 440 -15.06 53.16 25.58
CA SER A 440 -15.95 53.83 26.56
C SER A 440 -15.32 53.81 27.95
N THR A 441 -15.69 54.81 28.74
CA THR A 441 -15.25 55.18 30.09
C THR A 441 -15.93 54.35 31.18
N GLU A 442 -15.17 53.77 32.10
CA GLU A 442 -15.50 53.63 33.54
C GLU A 442 -14.29 53.04 34.30
N ASP A 443 -13.97 53.61 35.47
CA ASP A 443 -12.79 53.35 36.31
C ASP A 443 -12.70 51.88 36.79
N ASP A 444 -11.79 51.10 36.20
CA ASP A 444 -11.53 49.71 36.62
C ASP A 444 -10.31 49.69 37.58
N ALA A 445 -10.53 49.99 38.87
CA ALA A 445 -9.48 50.02 39.90
C ALA A 445 -9.03 48.61 40.34
N ARG A 446 -8.36 47.89 39.44
CA ARG A 446 -7.76 46.57 39.69
C ARG A 446 -6.28 46.70 40.05
N LEU A 447 -5.89 46.12 41.17
CA LEU A 447 -4.54 46.19 41.72
C LEU A 447 -3.88 44.82 41.62
N VAL A 448 -2.61 44.78 41.19
CA VAL A 448 -1.82 43.54 41.09
C VAL A 448 -0.80 43.48 42.23
N ILE A 449 -0.89 42.43 43.03
CA ILE A 449 -0.06 42.18 44.20
C ILE A 449 0.74 40.91 43.96
N TRP A 450 2.05 40.98 44.20
CA TRP A 450 2.96 39.87 44.04
C TRP A 450 3.41 39.41 45.43
N ALA A 451 3.31 38.13 45.73
CA ALA A 451 3.74 37.56 46.99
C ALA A 451 4.68 36.38 46.74
N HIS A 452 5.74 36.27 47.54
CA HIS A 452 6.64 35.12 47.54
C HIS A 452 6.33 34.23 48.73
N ILE A 453 6.14 32.95 48.47
CA ILE A 453 5.93 31.91 49.48
C ILE A 453 7.01 30.85 49.36
N ILE A 454 7.42 30.30 50.49
CA ILE A 454 8.34 29.17 50.57
C ILE A 454 7.59 27.98 51.15
N TYR A 455 7.62 26.86 50.43
CA TYR A 455 7.14 25.56 50.88
C TYR A 455 8.33 24.71 51.34
N ASN A 456 8.23 24.12 52.53
CA ASN A 456 9.25 23.21 53.03
C ASN A 456 8.86 21.74 52.69
N ASP A 457 9.61 21.09 51.79
CA ASP A 457 9.30 19.77 51.20
C ASP A 457 9.71 18.59 52.12
N THR A 458 9.43 18.70 53.42
CA THR A 458 9.83 17.68 54.39
C THR A 458 8.93 16.43 54.38
N ASN A 459 7.83 16.42 53.62
CA ASN A 459 6.82 15.35 53.62
C ASN A 459 6.72 14.55 52.31
N ASN A 460 7.63 14.72 51.33
CA ASN A 460 7.61 14.01 50.03
C ASN A 460 6.26 14.10 49.27
N VAL A 461 5.50 15.18 49.48
CA VAL A 461 4.31 15.48 48.69
C VAL A 461 4.61 16.76 47.92
N HIS A 462 4.91 16.60 46.63
CA HIS A 462 5.20 17.72 45.75
C HIS A 462 3.97 18.63 45.65
N LEU A 463 4.02 19.79 46.31
CA LEU A 463 2.93 20.76 46.30
C LEU A 463 2.87 21.44 44.92
N GLU A 464 1.94 21.03 44.06
CA GLU A 464 1.78 21.66 42.75
C GLU A 464 1.25 23.10 42.86
N GLY A 465 1.76 24.00 42.02
CA GLY A 465 1.32 25.40 42.00
C GLY A 465 -0.18 25.58 41.74
N LYS A 466 -0.82 24.63 41.05
CA LYS A 466 -2.28 24.60 40.83
C LYS A 466 -3.06 24.44 42.13
N THR A 467 -2.59 23.60 43.06
CA THR A 467 -3.25 23.38 44.35
C THR A 467 -3.24 24.64 45.22
N ILE A 468 -2.14 25.41 45.16
CA ILE A 468 -2.04 26.72 45.83
C ILE A 468 -3.02 27.71 45.20
N GLN A 469 -3.11 27.73 43.87
CA GLN A 469 -4.01 28.60 43.13
C GLN A 469 -5.49 28.30 43.44
N GLU A 470 -5.90 27.03 43.43
CA GLU A 470 -7.26 26.60 43.75
C GLU A 470 -7.66 26.97 45.19
N LYS A 471 -6.74 26.79 46.14
CA LYS A 471 -7.00 27.12 47.55
C LYS A 471 -7.22 28.62 47.78
N LEU A 472 -6.40 29.46 47.15
CA LEU A 472 -6.55 30.92 47.23
C LEU A 472 -7.83 31.42 46.54
N LEU A 473 -8.29 30.74 45.48
CA LEU A 473 -9.57 31.03 44.85
C LEU A 473 -10.77 30.59 45.73
N GLN A 474 -10.62 29.53 46.52
CA GLN A 474 -11.65 29.08 47.46
C GLN A 474 -11.78 29.94 48.72
N SER A 475 -10.73 30.66 49.15
CA SER A 475 -10.75 31.55 50.34
C SER A 475 -11.29 32.96 50.07
N ASN A 476 -12.11 33.14 49.02
CA ASN A 476 -12.62 34.42 48.53
C ASN A 476 -13.56 35.17 49.51
N GLU A 477 -14.07 34.51 50.55
CA GLU A 477 -15.04 35.11 51.48
C GLU A 477 -14.43 36.03 52.56
N SER A 478 -13.09 36.04 52.77
CA SER A 478 -12.47 36.65 53.97
C SER A 478 -11.53 37.85 53.74
N LEU A 479 -11.54 38.49 52.56
CA LEU A 479 -10.54 39.49 52.15
C LEU A 479 -10.74 40.94 52.67
N ASP A 480 -11.83 41.22 53.42
CA ASP A 480 -12.28 42.52 53.96
C ASP A 480 -13.34 43.27 53.09
N GLU A 481 -14.18 44.11 53.71
CA GLU A 481 -15.30 44.80 53.03
C GLU A 481 -14.80 45.67 51.85
N GLY A 482 -15.30 45.40 50.63
CA GLY A 482 -14.98 46.17 49.43
C GLY A 482 -13.71 45.77 48.67
N LEU A 483 -13.03 44.69 49.06
CA LEU A 483 -11.95 44.06 48.29
C LEU A 483 -12.40 42.71 47.73
N ARG A 484 -12.30 42.51 46.41
CA ARG A 484 -12.69 41.24 45.76
C ARG A 484 -11.53 40.62 45.00
N LEU A 485 -11.30 39.34 45.20
CA LEU A 485 -10.30 38.57 44.45
C LEU A 485 -10.78 38.38 43.01
N TYR A 486 -9.99 38.83 42.03
CA TYR A 486 -10.30 38.69 40.61
C TYR A 486 -9.58 37.50 39.98
N THR A 487 -8.26 37.45 40.08
CA THR A 487 -7.46 36.30 39.59
C THR A 487 -6.26 36.05 40.48
N VAL A 488 -5.85 34.78 40.56
CA VAL A 488 -4.61 34.35 41.23
C VAL A 488 -3.81 33.52 40.23
N ASN A 489 -2.51 33.78 40.13
CA ASN A 489 -1.57 33.01 39.31
C ASN A 489 -0.36 32.63 40.15
N VAL A 490 0.05 31.36 40.12
CA VAL A 490 1.15 30.83 40.94
C VAL A 490 2.24 30.28 40.04
N ARG A 491 3.48 30.72 40.24
CA ARG A 491 4.66 30.26 39.48
C ARG A 491 5.78 29.84 40.41
N GLN A 492 6.37 28.67 40.18
CA GLN A 492 7.56 28.23 40.93
C GLN A 492 8.80 28.99 40.43
N LEU A 493 9.64 29.48 41.33
CA LEU A 493 10.85 30.24 41.02
C LEU A 493 12.10 29.37 41.13
N GLY A 494 13.04 29.52 40.19
CA GLY A 494 14.38 28.93 40.27
C GLY A 494 14.65 27.71 39.39
N ILE A 495 13.79 27.43 38.40
CA ILE A 495 13.92 26.32 37.42
C ILE A 495 14.04 26.93 36.01
N CYS A 496 14.93 26.40 35.17
CA CYS A 496 14.93 26.73 33.73
C CYS A 496 13.80 25.96 33.04
N ASP A 497 12.99 26.64 32.21
CA ASP A 497 11.87 26.00 31.52
C ASP A 497 12.33 24.90 30.55
N SER A 498 11.46 23.92 30.29
CA SER A 498 11.71 22.91 29.28
C SER A 498 11.69 23.55 27.90
N VAL A 499 12.83 23.50 27.20
CA VAL A 499 13.00 24.13 25.88
C VAL A 499 13.57 23.11 24.91
N GLU A 500 12.98 23.05 23.72
CA GLU A 500 13.54 22.34 22.59
C GLU A 500 14.32 23.31 21.71
N ASP A 501 15.64 23.28 21.83
CA ASP A 501 16.54 24.21 21.13
C ASP A 501 17.97 23.65 21.11
N PRO A 502 18.53 23.24 19.95
CA PRO A 502 17.90 23.13 18.61
C PRO A 502 16.93 21.93 18.50
N THR A 503 16.12 21.88 17.44
CA THR A 503 15.12 20.81 17.19
C THR A 503 15.72 19.41 17.34
N GLY A 504 15.12 18.58 18.20
CA GLY A 504 15.62 17.24 18.54
C GLY A 504 16.40 17.13 19.86
N PHE A 505 16.82 18.24 20.48
CA PHE A 505 17.39 18.24 21.83
C PHE A 505 16.40 18.84 22.83
N HIS A 506 15.72 17.96 23.58
CA HIS A 506 14.75 18.35 24.58
C HIS A 506 15.41 18.53 25.94
N TRP A 507 15.61 19.78 26.36
CA TRP A 507 16.17 20.10 27.67
C TRP A 507 15.07 20.03 28.73
N PRO A 508 15.17 19.15 29.74
CA PRO A 508 14.15 19.04 30.77
C PRO A 508 14.13 20.28 31.66
N ALA A 509 12.96 20.62 32.20
CA ALA A 509 12.86 21.68 33.19
C ALA A 509 13.60 21.26 34.46
N GLY A 510 14.56 22.07 34.91
CA GLY A 510 15.42 21.70 36.04
C GLY A 510 16.12 22.87 36.74
N PRO A 511 16.64 22.65 37.97
CA PRO A 511 17.38 23.66 38.72
C PRO A 511 18.66 24.12 38.00
N PRO A 512 19.31 25.22 38.44
CA PRO A 512 20.53 25.73 37.82
C PRO A 512 21.68 24.75 38.04
N SER A 513 21.96 23.96 37.02
CA SER A 513 23.00 22.94 36.98
C SER A 513 23.44 22.71 35.53
N GLU A 514 24.51 21.94 35.34
CA GLU A 514 24.94 21.49 34.02
C GLU A 514 24.14 20.25 33.62
N TYR A 515 23.38 20.37 32.54
CA TYR A 515 22.58 19.26 31.99
C TYR A 515 23.35 18.67 30.81
N SER A 516 23.53 17.36 30.85
CA SER A 516 24.19 16.62 29.77
C SER A 516 23.19 15.68 29.10
N LEU A 517 22.99 15.84 27.80
CA LEU A 517 22.21 14.92 26.99
C LEU A 517 23.15 14.08 26.12
N PRO A 518 22.83 12.80 25.89
CA PRO A 518 23.59 11.98 24.98
C PRO A 518 23.50 12.54 23.55
N CYS A 519 24.62 12.56 22.85
CA CYS A 519 24.62 12.80 21.40
C CYS A 519 23.73 11.74 20.73
N PRO A 520 22.74 12.13 19.91
CA PRO A 520 21.85 11.19 19.22
C PRO A 520 22.62 10.16 18.37
N ASP A 521 23.81 10.53 17.89
CA ASP A 521 24.58 9.80 16.89
C ASP A 521 25.90 9.18 17.39
N LYS A 522 26.26 9.33 18.67
CA LYS A 522 27.51 8.75 19.24
C LYS A 522 27.32 8.27 20.69
N PRO A 523 27.14 6.96 20.94
CA PRO A 523 26.92 6.43 22.28
C PRO A 523 28.21 6.57 23.13
N GLY A 524 28.12 7.37 24.19
CA GLY A 524 29.22 7.65 25.14
C GLY A 524 29.74 9.09 25.12
N SER A 525 29.33 9.92 24.15
CA SER A 525 29.66 11.35 24.09
C SER A 525 28.46 12.19 24.53
N LEU A 526 28.69 13.14 25.43
CA LEU A 526 27.64 13.95 26.06
C LEU A 526 27.73 15.40 25.54
N VAL A 527 26.60 15.97 25.14
CA VAL A 527 26.41 17.41 24.90
C VAL A 527 25.96 18.04 26.20
N SER A 528 26.65 19.07 26.66
CA SER A 528 26.25 19.79 27.87
C SER A 528 25.68 21.17 27.57
N ARG A 529 24.69 21.55 28.37
CA ARG A 529 24.09 22.88 28.41
C ARG A 529 23.89 23.28 29.87
N THR A 530 24.35 24.47 30.25
CA THR A 530 24.28 24.92 31.64
C THR A 530 23.09 25.86 31.85
N CYS A 531 22.30 25.59 32.89
CA CYS A 531 21.27 26.52 33.37
C CYS A 531 21.88 27.47 34.40
N TYR A 532 21.95 28.76 34.08
CA TYR A 532 22.53 29.78 34.94
C TYR A 532 21.46 30.43 35.84
N ARG A 533 21.78 30.64 37.11
CA ARG A 533 20.97 31.46 38.03
C ARG A 533 21.50 32.87 38.06
N ASN A 534 20.68 33.85 37.70
CA ASN A 534 21.04 35.26 37.86
C ASN A 534 21.04 35.62 39.35
N THR A 535 22.20 36.00 39.88
CA THR A 535 22.43 36.32 41.30
C THR A 535 21.67 37.55 41.79
N SER A 536 21.14 38.38 40.88
CA SER A 536 20.43 39.63 41.22
C SER A 536 18.90 39.53 41.21
N THR A 537 18.33 38.60 40.45
CA THR A 537 16.86 38.48 40.23
C THR A 537 16.30 37.09 40.57
N SER A 538 17.16 36.14 40.94
CA SER A 538 16.81 34.73 41.20
C SER A 538 16.15 34.01 40.01
N LEU A 539 16.23 34.59 38.80
CA LEU A 539 15.73 34.01 37.55
C LEU A 539 16.79 33.06 36.97
N ALA A 540 16.35 31.86 36.57
CA ALA A 540 17.17 30.86 35.91
C ALA A 540 17.00 30.96 34.39
N PHE A 541 18.09 30.91 33.62
CA PHE A 541 18.07 30.97 32.15
C PHE A 541 19.10 30.02 31.53
N TRP A 542 18.82 29.54 30.32
CA TRP A 542 19.71 28.62 29.61
C TRP A 542 20.92 29.34 28.99
N GLY A 543 22.11 28.78 29.23
CA GLY A 543 23.36 29.17 28.58
C GLY A 543 23.51 28.65 27.15
N PRO A 544 24.57 29.08 26.43
CA PRO A 544 24.92 28.58 25.10
C PRO A 544 25.29 27.08 25.13
N LEU A 545 25.04 26.38 24.00
CA LEU A 545 25.28 24.94 23.83
C LEU A 545 26.77 24.63 23.59
N ASP A 546 27.34 23.65 24.28
CA ASP A 546 28.70 23.16 24.01
C ASP A 546 28.68 21.84 23.21
N ILE A 547 29.18 21.88 21.96
CA ILE A 547 29.05 20.81 20.94
C ILE A 547 30.41 20.19 20.61
N SER A 548 31.49 20.57 21.30
CA SER A 548 32.86 20.13 20.96
C SER A 548 33.02 18.59 20.95
N ASN A 549 32.30 17.89 21.83
CA ASN A 549 32.37 16.42 21.96
C ASN A 549 31.43 15.66 21.01
N CYS A 550 30.59 16.37 20.25
CA CYS A 550 29.54 15.80 19.40
C CYS A 550 29.85 15.90 17.90
N LEU A 551 30.99 16.49 17.51
CA LEU A 551 31.41 16.55 16.10
C LEU A 551 31.95 15.17 15.67
N ARG A 552 31.22 14.52 14.76
CA ARG A 552 31.53 13.20 14.21
C ARG A 552 32.74 13.27 13.28
N GLU A 553 33.60 12.24 13.31
CA GLU A 553 34.59 12.02 12.27
C GLU A 553 33.87 11.87 10.92
N ALA A 554 34.45 12.38 9.82
CA ALA A 554 33.83 12.31 8.48
C ALA A 554 33.42 10.87 8.09
N ASN A 555 34.19 9.88 8.57
CA ASN A 555 33.93 8.45 8.41
C ASN A 555 32.63 8.00 9.10
N GLU A 556 32.34 8.48 10.31
CA GLU A 556 31.10 8.12 11.02
C GLU A 556 29.88 8.70 10.25
N VAL A 557 29.94 9.96 9.83
CA VAL A 557 28.86 10.61 9.06
C VAL A 557 28.59 9.90 7.75
N ALA A 558 29.65 9.61 6.99
CA ALA A 558 29.53 8.85 5.74
C ALA A 558 28.91 7.46 5.96
N ASN A 559 29.28 6.74 7.03
CA ASN A 559 28.71 5.42 7.33
C ASN A 559 27.22 5.48 7.72
N GLN A 560 26.78 6.54 8.41
CA GLN A 560 25.34 6.73 8.68
C GLN A 560 24.57 7.03 7.40
N ILE A 561 25.09 7.91 6.53
CA ILE A 561 24.46 8.20 5.23
C ILE A 561 24.43 6.94 4.36
N LEU A 562 25.48 6.10 4.42
CA LEU A 562 25.51 4.81 3.74
C LEU A 562 24.39 3.89 4.22
N ASN A 563 24.14 3.81 5.53
CA ASN A 563 23.03 3.03 6.07
C ASN A 563 21.66 3.60 5.68
N LEU A 564 21.52 4.93 5.62
CA LEU A 564 20.29 5.59 5.15
C LEU A 564 20.02 5.36 3.66
N THR A 565 21.08 5.25 2.86
CA THR A 565 20.97 5.02 1.41
C THR A 565 20.95 3.54 1.04
N ALA A 566 21.07 2.61 1.99
CA ALA A 566 21.13 1.19 1.68
C ALA A 566 19.88 0.68 0.92
N ASP A 567 20.09 -0.38 0.15
CA ASP A 567 19.39 -0.85 -1.06
C ASP A 567 17.86 -1.19 -1.02
N GLY A 568 16.98 -0.37 -0.44
CA GLY A 568 15.51 -0.58 -0.58
C GLY A 568 14.63 0.24 0.36
N GLN A 569 15.15 1.39 0.77
CA GLN A 569 14.30 2.54 1.05
C GLN A 569 13.98 3.24 -0.28
N ASN A 570 12.70 3.52 -0.56
CA ASN A 570 12.32 4.39 -1.68
C ASN A 570 12.69 5.83 -1.31
N LEU A 571 13.87 6.28 -1.74
CA LEU A 571 14.33 7.65 -1.56
C LEU A 571 13.51 8.60 -2.45
N THR A 572 12.97 9.66 -1.86
CA THR A 572 12.29 10.74 -2.59
C THR A 572 13.29 11.77 -3.09
N SER A 573 12.94 12.57 -4.11
CA SER A 573 13.83 13.61 -4.66
C SER A 573 14.37 14.57 -3.59
N ALA A 574 13.54 14.96 -2.59
CA ALA A 574 13.94 15.83 -1.50
C ALA A 574 14.98 15.19 -0.55
N ASN A 575 14.82 13.90 -0.27
CA ASN A 575 15.77 13.14 0.56
C ASN A 575 17.11 12.99 -0.17
N ILE A 576 17.08 12.67 -1.47
CA ILE A 576 18.28 12.54 -2.31
C ILE A 576 19.04 13.87 -2.35
N ASN A 577 18.36 14.99 -2.57
CA ASN A 577 19.00 16.30 -2.61
C ASN A 577 19.69 16.66 -1.28
N SER A 578 19.00 16.39 -0.16
CA SER A 578 19.59 16.58 1.18
C SER A 578 20.83 15.73 1.41
N ILE A 579 20.81 14.47 0.96
CA ILE A 579 21.94 13.55 1.08
C ILE A 579 23.13 14.02 0.22
N VAL A 580 22.89 14.38 -1.04
CA VAL A 580 23.94 14.89 -1.95
C VAL A 580 24.58 16.16 -1.37
N GLU A 581 23.79 17.08 -0.82
CA GLU A 581 24.31 18.28 -0.15
C GLU A 581 25.13 17.97 1.10
N GLN A 582 24.75 16.95 1.89
CA GLN A 582 25.55 16.51 3.04
C GLN A 582 26.87 15.88 2.61
N VAL A 583 26.86 15.02 1.58
CA VAL A 583 28.09 14.40 1.03
C VAL A 583 29.02 15.46 0.45
N LYS A 584 28.48 16.44 -0.29
CA LYS A 584 29.23 17.58 -0.81
C LYS A 584 29.95 18.35 0.30
N ARG A 585 29.29 18.60 1.44
CA ARG A 585 29.95 19.27 2.59
C ARG A 585 31.11 18.45 3.14
N ILE A 586 31.00 17.12 3.16
CA ILE A 586 32.09 16.23 3.60
C ILE A 586 33.28 16.33 2.62
N VAL A 587 33.01 16.18 1.33
CA VAL A 587 34.04 16.25 0.27
C VAL A 587 34.72 17.62 0.25
N ASN A 588 33.98 18.71 0.45
CA ASN A 588 34.54 20.07 0.41
C ASN A 588 35.37 20.41 1.65
N LYS A 589 35.04 19.83 2.81
CA LYS A 589 35.73 20.11 4.08
C LYS A 589 37.08 19.42 4.20
N GLU A 590 37.21 18.21 3.65
CA GLU A 590 38.45 17.44 3.69
C GLU A 590 39.38 17.85 2.52
N ASP A 591 40.67 18.01 2.80
CA ASP A 591 41.68 18.35 1.77
C ASP A 591 42.23 17.10 1.07
N ASN A 592 42.28 15.96 1.77
CA ASN A 592 42.73 14.68 1.24
C ASN A 592 41.84 13.55 1.80
N ILE A 593 41.28 12.73 0.91
CA ILE A 593 40.28 11.71 1.27
C ILE A 593 40.94 10.34 1.18
N ASP A 594 40.93 9.60 2.30
CA ASP A 594 41.43 8.23 2.34
C ASP A 594 40.58 7.28 1.48
N ILE A 595 41.17 6.19 1.01
CA ILE A 595 40.53 5.19 0.14
C ILE A 595 39.30 4.57 0.83
N THR A 596 39.34 4.40 2.16
CA THR A 596 38.22 3.85 2.93
C THR A 596 37.01 4.78 2.92
N LEU A 597 37.22 6.06 3.23
CA LEU A 597 36.20 7.11 3.16
C LEU A 597 35.68 7.28 1.73
N GLY A 598 36.60 7.29 0.74
CA GLY A 598 36.24 7.35 -0.68
C GLY A 598 35.35 6.18 -1.10
N SER A 599 35.63 4.96 -0.65
CA SER A 599 34.81 3.78 -0.91
C SER A 599 33.41 3.90 -0.29
N THR A 600 33.31 4.39 0.96
CA THR A 600 32.02 4.65 1.61
C THR A 600 31.21 5.69 0.83
N LEU A 601 31.82 6.81 0.45
CA LEU A 601 31.14 7.87 -0.32
C LEU A 601 30.70 7.39 -1.71
N MET A 602 31.52 6.59 -2.39
CA MET A 602 31.18 5.98 -3.68
C MET A 602 30.04 4.98 -3.57
N ASN A 603 29.96 4.20 -2.48
CA ASN A 603 28.83 3.31 -2.23
C ASN A 603 27.52 4.06 -1.97
N ILE A 604 27.56 5.22 -1.30
CA ILE A 604 26.38 6.09 -1.15
C ILE A 604 25.84 6.50 -2.52
N PHE A 605 26.71 6.99 -3.42
CA PHE A 605 26.29 7.35 -4.78
C PHE A 605 25.81 6.15 -5.60
N SER A 606 26.43 4.97 -5.42
CA SER A 606 25.97 3.72 -6.05
C SER A 606 24.56 3.34 -5.62
N ASN A 607 24.21 3.56 -4.35
CA ASN A 607 22.86 3.29 -3.86
C ASN A 607 21.86 4.37 -4.31
N ILE A 608 22.25 5.65 -4.34
CA ILE A 608 21.40 6.70 -4.92
C ILE A 608 21.05 6.35 -6.38
N LEU A 609 22.01 5.85 -7.15
CA LEU A 609 21.81 5.37 -8.53
C LEU A 609 20.84 4.18 -8.68
N SER A 610 20.42 3.50 -7.60
CA SER A 610 19.37 2.47 -7.63
C SER A 610 17.95 3.04 -7.48
N SER A 611 17.82 4.33 -7.13
CA SER A 611 16.55 5.05 -7.01
C SER A 611 15.87 5.30 -8.36
N SER A 612 14.61 5.74 -8.34
CA SER A 612 13.85 5.97 -9.57
C SER A 612 14.44 7.12 -10.40
N ASP A 613 14.43 6.97 -11.72
CA ASP A 613 14.97 7.97 -12.64
C ASP A 613 14.37 9.37 -12.36
N ASN A 614 13.06 9.49 -12.16
CA ASN A 614 12.43 10.80 -11.93
C ASN A 614 12.91 11.51 -10.66
N ASP A 615 13.26 10.76 -9.61
CA ASP A 615 13.69 11.32 -8.33
C ASP A 615 15.14 11.83 -8.38
N LEU A 616 15.96 11.29 -9.29
CA LEU A 616 17.37 11.64 -9.47
C LEU A 616 17.60 12.93 -10.26
N LEU A 617 16.59 13.39 -11.01
CA LEU A 617 16.73 14.48 -11.98
C LEU A 617 17.12 15.80 -11.31
N GLU A 618 16.53 16.12 -10.15
CA GLU A 618 16.77 17.38 -9.42
C GLU A 618 18.19 17.45 -8.83
N SER A 619 18.77 16.32 -8.42
CA SER A 619 20.08 16.25 -7.75
C SER A 619 21.22 15.83 -8.69
N SER A 620 20.93 15.54 -9.97
CA SER A 620 21.86 14.94 -10.94
C SER A 620 23.14 15.74 -11.15
N SER A 621 23.03 17.03 -11.48
CA SER A 621 24.15 17.95 -11.74
C SER A 621 25.07 18.10 -10.52
N GLU A 622 24.49 18.18 -9.32
CA GLU A 622 25.25 18.35 -8.08
C GLU A 622 25.96 17.05 -7.67
N ALA A 623 25.30 15.90 -7.85
CA ALA A 623 25.89 14.59 -7.58
C ALA A 623 27.11 14.33 -8.50
N LEU A 624 27.01 14.62 -9.80
CA LEU A 624 28.11 14.44 -10.74
C LEU A 624 29.33 15.30 -10.39
N LYS A 625 29.11 16.58 -10.06
CA LYS A 625 30.20 17.48 -9.62
C LYS A 625 30.86 16.99 -8.33
N THR A 626 30.06 16.49 -7.39
CA THR A 626 30.58 15.98 -6.11
C THR A 626 31.41 14.70 -6.32
N ILE A 627 31.02 13.81 -7.25
CA ILE A 627 31.80 12.61 -7.61
C ILE A 627 33.13 13.00 -8.27
N ASP A 628 33.13 13.98 -9.18
CA ASP A 628 34.36 14.48 -9.81
C ASP A 628 35.31 15.13 -8.79
N GLU A 629 34.78 15.91 -7.85
CA GLU A 629 35.57 16.56 -6.79
C GLU A 629 36.13 15.53 -5.79
N LEU A 630 35.34 14.51 -5.45
CA LEU A 630 35.79 13.37 -4.64
C LEU A 630 36.96 12.66 -5.32
N ALA A 631 36.86 12.34 -6.62
CA ALA A 631 37.91 11.67 -7.37
C ALA A 631 39.23 12.44 -7.36
N PHE A 632 39.16 13.78 -7.42
CA PHE A 632 40.34 14.64 -7.39
C PHE A 632 41.06 14.59 -6.03
N LYS A 633 40.30 14.51 -4.93
CA LYS A 633 40.81 14.57 -3.55
C LYS A 633 41.23 13.21 -2.95
N ILE A 634 41.08 12.10 -3.66
CA ILE A 634 41.53 10.77 -3.16
C ILE A 634 43.05 10.75 -2.96
N ASP A 635 43.50 10.19 -1.85
CA ASP A 635 44.92 10.06 -1.56
C ASP A 635 45.60 9.00 -2.45
N LEU A 636 46.70 9.39 -3.10
CA LEU A 636 47.53 8.54 -3.97
C LEU A 636 48.95 8.35 -3.43
N ASN A 637 49.24 8.80 -2.21
CA ASN A 637 50.60 8.75 -1.65
C ASN A 637 51.13 7.31 -1.45
N SER A 638 50.23 6.33 -1.36
CA SER A 638 50.55 4.93 -1.05
C SER A 638 50.66 4.02 -2.28
N THR A 639 50.03 4.36 -3.41
CA THR A 639 49.97 3.52 -4.63
C THR A 639 49.93 4.36 -5.92
N PRO A 640 50.50 3.88 -7.04
CA PRO A 640 50.50 4.62 -8.31
C PRO A 640 49.13 4.74 -8.97
N HIS A 641 48.19 3.85 -8.62
CA HIS A 641 46.79 3.84 -9.03
C HIS A 641 45.89 3.35 -7.88
N VAL A 642 44.63 3.76 -7.90
CA VAL A 642 43.58 3.36 -6.95
C VAL A 642 42.33 2.99 -7.74
N ASN A 643 41.69 1.87 -7.35
CA ASN A 643 40.46 1.36 -7.93
C ASN A 643 39.38 1.22 -6.84
N ILE A 644 38.28 1.96 -7.00
CA ILE A 644 37.11 1.87 -6.12
C ILE A 644 35.95 1.34 -6.96
N THR A 645 35.48 0.13 -6.64
CA THR A 645 34.39 -0.53 -7.38
C THR A 645 33.17 -0.71 -6.47
N THR A 646 32.00 -0.43 -7.03
CA THR A 646 30.70 -0.61 -6.37
C THR A 646 29.74 -1.31 -7.35
N ARG A 647 28.49 -1.54 -6.93
CA ARG A 647 27.47 -2.22 -7.75
C ARG A 647 27.07 -1.44 -9.01
N ASN A 648 26.93 -0.12 -8.90
CA ASN A 648 26.41 0.74 -9.97
C ASN A 648 27.45 1.75 -10.51
N LEU A 649 28.59 1.91 -9.83
CA LEU A 649 29.61 2.91 -10.11
C LEU A 649 31.02 2.32 -9.92
N ALA A 650 31.97 2.73 -10.75
CA ALA A 650 33.38 2.38 -10.55
C ALA A 650 34.26 3.60 -10.84
N LEU A 651 35.28 3.82 -10.01
CA LEU A 651 36.21 4.94 -10.11
C LEU A 651 37.65 4.42 -10.10
N GLY A 652 38.39 4.74 -11.15
CA GLY A 652 39.81 4.52 -11.27
C GLY A 652 40.55 5.85 -11.25
N VAL A 653 41.51 6.00 -10.35
CA VAL A 653 42.40 7.18 -10.31
C VAL A 653 43.83 6.71 -10.48
N SER A 654 44.58 7.33 -11.38
CA SER A 654 45.96 6.98 -11.64
C SER A 654 46.85 8.20 -11.72
N SER A 655 48.08 8.08 -11.21
CA SER A 655 49.09 9.14 -11.28
C SER A 655 49.71 9.22 -12.68
N LEU A 656 49.80 10.43 -13.22
CA LEU A 656 50.45 10.73 -14.49
C LEU A 656 51.83 11.33 -14.18
N ILE A 657 52.91 10.60 -14.51
CA ILE A 657 54.27 11.11 -14.40
C ILE A 657 54.68 11.70 -15.76
N PRO A 658 55.03 12.99 -15.84
CA PRO A 658 55.49 13.60 -17.09
C PRO A 658 56.75 12.89 -17.61
N GLY A 659 56.68 12.32 -18.82
CA GLY A 659 57.82 11.67 -19.49
C GLY A 659 57.84 10.13 -19.49
N MET A 660 56.90 9.47 -18.80
CA MET A 660 56.69 8.01 -18.89
C MET A 660 55.28 7.73 -19.45
N SER A 661 55.18 7.32 -20.71
CA SER A 661 53.90 6.99 -21.35
C SER A 661 53.42 5.58 -20.94
N THR A 662 53.05 5.39 -19.67
CA THR A 662 52.63 4.06 -19.17
C THR A 662 51.12 3.84 -19.20
N ILE A 663 50.29 4.89 -19.19
CA ILE A 663 48.82 4.74 -19.24
C ILE A 663 48.35 5.07 -20.65
N SER A 664 48.31 4.05 -21.49
CA SER A 664 47.78 4.15 -22.86
C SER A 664 46.34 3.67 -22.97
N ASN A 665 45.90 2.76 -22.07
CA ASN A 665 44.62 2.08 -22.21
C ASN A 665 44.00 1.76 -20.84
N PHE A 666 42.86 2.38 -20.53
CA PHE A 666 42.01 2.00 -19.41
C PHE A 666 40.87 1.12 -19.92
N SER A 667 40.61 0.00 -19.26
CA SER A 667 39.47 -0.86 -19.58
C SER A 667 38.76 -1.37 -18.34
N ILE A 668 37.45 -1.52 -18.44
CA ILE A 668 36.62 -2.06 -17.37
C ILE A 668 35.76 -3.20 -17.90
N GLY A 669 35.73 -4.33 -17.18
CA GLY A 669 35.03 -5.53 -17.58
C GLY A 669 34.40 -6.26 -16.39
N LEU A 670 33.60 -7.29 -16.69
CA LEU A 670 33.12 -8.23 -15.69
C LEU A 670 34.18 -9.31 -15.46
N PRO A 671 34.41 -9.75 -14.21
CA PRO A 671 35.34 -10.82 -13.91
C PRO A 671 34.84 -12.15 -14.49
N SER A 672 35.77 -13.01 -14.91
CA SER A 672 35.47 -14.33 -15.48
C SER A 672 34.87 -15.32 -14.46
N ASN A 673 34.92 -15.01 -13.16
CA ASN A 673 34.57 -15.89 -12.05
C ASN A 673 33.15 -15.69 -11.45
N ASN A 674 32.20 -15.12 -12.18
CA ASN A 674 30.81 -14.96 -11.72
C ASN A 674 30.63 -14.04 -10.48
N GLU A 675 31.64 -13.23 -10.14
CA GLU A 675 31.53 -12.18 -9.12
C GLU A 675 30.79 -10.95 -9.67
N SER A 676 30.05 -10.26 -8.80
CA SER A 676 29.19 -9.11 -9.17
C SER A 676 29.90 -7.76 -9.24
N TYR A 677 31.22 -7.71 -9.05
CA TYR A 677 32.00 -6.47 -9.00
C TYR A 677 32.80 -6.26 -10.29
N PHE A 678 32.97 -5.01 -10.72
CA PHE A 678 33.74 -4.69 -11.91
C PHE A 678 35.25 -4.89 -11.69
N GLN A 679 35.96 -5.31 -12.74
CA GLN A 679 37.41 -5.36 -12.77
C GLN A 679 37.95 -4.27 -13.70
N MET A 680 38.90 -3.47 -13.21
CA MET A 680 39.56 -2.40 -13.96
C MET A 680 41.01 -2.79 -14.27
N ASP A 681 41.44 -2.51 -15.50
CA ASP A 681 42.81 -2.71 -15.99
C ASP A 681 43.32 -1.40 -16.62
N PHE A 682 44.55 -1.01 -16.27
CA PHE A 682 45.21 0.22 -16.69
C PHE A 682 46.35 0.00 -17.71
N GLU A 683 46.67 -1.26 -18.06
CA GLU A 683 47.85 -1.59 -18.88
C GLU A 683 47.54 -2.40 -20.15
N ASN A 684 46.93 -3.60 -20.04
CA ASN A 684 46.93 -4.57 -21.15
C ASN A 684 45.60 -4.70 -21.92
N GLY A 685 44.52 -4.08 -21.44
CA GLY A 685 43.22 -4.09 -22.12
C GLY A 685 42.53 -5.46 -22.01
N GLN A 686 41.38 -5.51 -21.36
CA GLN A 686 40.65 -6.76 -21.14
C GLN A 686 39.94 -7.27 -22.41
N VAL A 687 39.91 -8.60 -22.61
CA VAL A 687 39.46 -9.29 -23.85
C VAL A 687 37.93 -9.20 -24.11
N ASP A 688 37.13 -8.73 -23.16
CA ASP A 688 35.70 -8.39 -23.36
C ASP A 688 35.29 -7.25 -22.38
N SER A 689 35.80 -6.05 -22.65
CA SER A 689 35.53 -4.87 -21.82
C SER A 689 34.13 -4.28 -22.08
N LEU A 690 33.47 -3.85 -21.01
CA LEU A 690 32.21 -3.09 -21.06
C LEU A 690 32.44 -1.66 -21.56
N ALA A 691 33.57 -1.07 -21.17
CA ALA A 691 34.06 0.18 -21.72
C ALA A 691 35.59 0.21 -21.70
N SER A 692 36.19 0.93 -22.64
CA SER A 692 37.62 1.24 -22.63
C SER A 692 37.90 2.66 -23.12
N VAL A 693 38.93 3.28 -22.56
CA VAL A 693 39.38 4.64 -22.92
C VAL A 693 40.86 4.55 -23.25
N ILE A 694 41.21 4.96 -24.48
CA ILE A 694 42.57 5.02 -24.98
C ILE A 694 42.96 6.49 -25.08
N LEU A 695 43.97 6.88 -24.30
CA LEU A 695 44.47 8.25 -24.26
C LEU A 695 45.48 8.49 -25.39
N PRO A 696 45.44 9.65 -26.07
CA PRO A 696 46.41 9.98 -27.11
C PRO A 696 47.81 10.25 -26.50
N SER A 697 48.88 9.86 -27.19
CA SER A 697 50.26 10.06 -26.74
C SER A 697 50.68 11.52 -26.61
N ASN A 698 50.00 12.42 -27.33
CA ASN A 698 50.35 13.84 -27.46
C ASN A 698 49.57 14.74 -26.48
N LEU A 699 48.99 14.14 -25.43
CA LEU A 699 48.07 14.78 -24.47
C LEU A 699 48.64 16.04 -23.79
N LEU A 700 49.94 16.02 -23.46
CA LEU A 700 50.60 17.06 -22.64
C LEU A 700 51.39 18.09 -23.47
N GLU A 701 51.44 17.95 -24.81
CA GLU A 701 52.32 18.77 -25.67
C GLU A 701 51.86 20.23 -25.82
N ASN A 702 50.56 20.52 -25.64
CA ASN A 702 49.97 21.84 -25.90
C ASN A 702 49.58 22.63 -24.64
N LEU A 703 49.94 22.12 -23.44
CA LEU A 703 49.64 22.76 -22.16
C LEU A 703 50.73 23.75 -21.75
N SER A 704 50.34 24.84 -21.08
CA SER A 704 51.29 25.81 -20.54
C SER A 704 52.17 25.17 -19.45
N GLN A 705 53.33 25.76 -19.17
CA GLN A 705 54.26 25.23 -18.15
C GLN A 705 53.66 25.26 -16.73
N GLU A 706 52.67 26.13 -16.48
CA GLU A 706 51.89 26.18 -15.23
C GLU A 706 50.81 25.09 -15.18
N ASP A 707 50.09 24.86 -16.28
CA ASP A 707 49.03 23.84 -16.37
C ASP A 707 49.61 22.41 -16.37
N SER A 708 50.78 22.22 -16.99
CA SER A 708 51.50 20.95 -16.99
C SER A 708 51.91 20.52 -15.57
N ALA A 709 52.13 21.46 -14.65
CA ALA A 709 52.45 21.16 -13.25
C ALA A 709 51.23 20.72 -12.43
N LEU A 710 50.02 21.12 -12.85
CA LEU A 710 48.72 20.78 -12.24
C LEU A 710 48.16 19.44 -12.73
N VAL A 711 48.55 19.01 -13.93
CA VAL A 711 48.15 17.71 -14.50
C VAL A 711 49.03 16.59 -13.95
N ARG A 712 48.60 15.98 -12.84
CA ARG A 712 49.30 14.85 -12.20
C ARG A 712 48.47 13.58 -12.08
N ARG A 713 47.19 13.62 -12.47
CA ARG A 713 46.23 12.54 -12.19
C ARG A 713 45.25 12.39 -13.36
N ALA A 714 45.01 11.15 -13.77
CA ALA A 714 43.92 10.77 -14.66
C ALA A 714 42.82 10.09 -13.84
N GLN A 715 41.57 10.49 -14.06
CA GLN A 715 40.40 9.88 -13.44
C GLN A 715 39.48 9.26 -14.49
N PHE A 716 38.96 8.09 -14.16
CA PHE A 716 38.08 7.28 -15.00
C PHE A 716 36.89 6.85 -14.17
N THR A 717 35.69 7.29 -14.53
CA THR A 717 34.46 6.95 -13.80
C THR A 717 33.51 6.21 -14.74
N PHE A 718 33.13 4.99 -14.36
CA PHE A 718 32.19 4.16 -15.11
C PHE A 718 30.85 4.06 -14.38
N PHE A 719 29.77 4.37 -15.10
CA PHE A 719 28.41 4.29 -14.59
C PHE A 719 27.66 3.14 -15.25
N ASN A 720 27.29 2.14 -14.45
CA ASN A 720 26.45 1.02 -14.86
C ASN A 720 24.99 1.45 -15.09
N LYS A 721 24.51 2.36 -14.24
CA LYS A 721 23.15 2.92 -14.28
C LYS A 721 23.17 4.34 -14.85
N THR A 722 22.11 4.68 -15.59
CA THR A 722 22.04 5.93 -16.36
C THR A 722 21.16 7.00 -15.73
N GLY A 723 20.64 6.78 -14.52
CA GLY A 723 19.64 7.64 -13.87
C GLY A 723 20.07 9.10 -13.67
N LEU A 724 21.37 9.38 -13.52
CA LEU A 724 21.90 10.75 -13.38
C LEU A 724 22.01 11.51 -14.73
N PHE A 725 21.83 10.85 -15.87
CA PHE A 725 22.08 11.42 -17.20
C PHE A 725 20.80 11.55 -18.05
N GLN A 726 19.82 12.28 -17.51
CA GLN A 726 18.49 12.44 -18.13
C GLN A 726 18.34 13.78 -18.86
N ASP A 727 18.17 13.72 -20.18
CA ASP A 727 17.96 14.92 -20.99
C ASP A 727 16.47 15.28 -21.07
N VAL A 728 16.12 16.49 -20.62
CA VAL A 728 14.76 17.05 -20.63
C VAL A 728 14.46 17.78 -21.97
N GLY A 729 15.35 17.67 -22.95
CA GLY A 729 15.22 18.30 -24.26
C GLY A 729 14.06 17.77 -25.14
N PRO A 730 13.63 18.55 -26.15
CA PRO A 730 12.48 18.22 -27.02
C PRO A 730 12.73 17.07 -28.01
N GLN A 731 13.98 16.64 -28.22
CA GLN A 731 14.30 15.47 -29.05
C GLN A 731 14.59 14.26 -28.15
N ARG A 732 13.68 13.28 -28.13
CA ARG A 732 13.80 12.05 -27.30
C ARG A 732 14.82 11.07 -27.85
N LYS A 733 16.11 11.43 -27.78
CA LYS A 733 17.21 10.47 -27.97
C LYS A 733 17.45 9.77 -26.65
N THR A 734 17.39 8.44 -26.67
CA THR A 734 17.58 7.58 -25.51
C THR A 734 19.04 7.13 -25.41
N LEU A 735 19.61 7.20 -24.23
CA LEU A 735 20.92 6.63 -23.95
C LEU A 735 20.82 5.10 -23.91
N VAL A 736 21.72 4.42 -24.62
CA VAL A 736 21.68 2.95 -24.79
C VAL A 736 22.98 2.25 -24.46
N SER A 737 24.00 3.01 -24.10
CA SER A 737 25.25 2.51 -23.56
C SER A 737 25.34 2.78 -22.06
N TYR A 738 26.35 2.18 -21.45
CA TYR A 738 26.90 2.69 -20.19
C TYR A 738 27.47 4.09 -20.38
N VAL A 739 27.70 4.82 -19.29
CA VAL A 739 28.35 6.14 -19.35
C VAL A 739 29.77 6.00 -18.83
N MET A 740 30.72 6.53 -19.60
CA MET A 740 32.14 6.53 -19.26
C MET A 740 32.62 7.96 -19.16
N ALA A 741 33.08 8.39 -17.99
CA ALA A 741 33.68 9.70 -17.79
C ALA A 741 35.20 9.59 -17.69
N CYS A 742 35.89 10.54 -18.31
CA CYS A 742 37.34 10.67 -18.23
C CYS A 742 37.68 12.14 -18.03
N SER A 743 38.54 12.42 -17.05
CA SER A 743 39.06 13.75 -16.79
C SER A 743 40.53 13.67 -16.37
N ILE A 744 41.27 14.75 -16.60
CA ILE A 744 42.70 14.84 -16.36
C ILE A 744 42.97 16.13 -15.58
N GLY A 745 43.24 15.97 -14.29
CA GLY A 745 43.32 17.10 -13.36
C GLY A 745 41.99 17.87 -13.22
N ASN A 746 42.07 19.08 -12.66
CA ASN A 746 40.92 19.98 -12.48
C ASN A 746 40.78 20.99 -13.64
N ILE A 747 41.21 20.60 -14.86
CA ILE A 747 41.15 21.45 -16.05
C ILE A 747 40.36 20.75 -17.16
N THR A 748 39.51 21.50 -17.86
CA THR A 748 38.78 20.98 -19.02
C THR A 748 39.64 21.16 -20.28
N ILE A 749 40.33 20.11 -20.70
CA ILE A 749 41.12 20.13 -21.95
C ILE A 749 40.15 19.97 -23.13
N GLN A 750 40.16 20.93 -24.05
CA GLN A 750 39.37 20.97 -25.28
C GLN A 750 40.30 21.09 -26.49
N ASP A 751 39.82 20.70 -27.67
CA ASP A 751 40.55 20.79 -28.95
C ASP A 751 41.85 19.98 -29.02
N LEU A 752 41.80 18.72 -28.57
CA LEU A 752 42.89 17.76 -28.75
C LEU A 752 43.18 17.54 -30.24
N ARG A 753 44.47 17.52 -30.59
CA ARG A 753 44.94 17.26 -31.96
C ARG A 753 44.64 15.83 -32.41
N ASP A 754 44.86 14.87 -31.52
CA ASP A 754 44.48 13.47 -31.69
C ASP A 754 43.31 13.16 -30.74
N PRO A 755 42.19 12.61 -31.24
CA PRO A 755 41.02 12.36 -30.41
C PRO A 755 41.26 11.23 -29.42
N VAL A 756 40.61 11.32 -28.27
CA VAL A 756 40.48 10.23 -27.30
C VAL A 756 39.56 9.18 -27.90
N GLN A 757 40.00 7.93 -27.88
CA GLN A 757 39.21 6.81 -28.39
C GLN A 757 38.50 6.12 -27.23
N ILE A 758 37.18 6.10 -27.30
CA ILE A 758 36.31 5.57 -26.23
C ILE A 758 35.46 4.46 -26.82
N LYS A 759 35.63 3.25 -26.33
CA LYS A 759 34.86 2.08 -26.73
C LYS A 759 33.81 1.81 -25.65
N ILE A 760 32.53 1.71 -26.01
CA ILE A 760 31.45 1.43 -25.04
C ILE A 760 30.51 0.36 -25.59
N LYS A 761 30.24 -0.67 -24.76
CA LYS A 761 29.29 -1.74 -25.07
C LYS A 761 27.84 -1.26 -24.86
N HIS A 762 26.95 -1.69 -25.73
CA HIS A 762 25.52 -1.39 -25.63
C HIS A 762 24.87 -2.23 -24.52
N THR A 763 23.98 -1.61 -23.74
CA THR A 763 23.19 -2.31 -22.70
C THR A 763 22.11 -3.22 -23.30
N ARG A 764 21.74 -2.99 -24.56
CA ARG A 764 20.78 -3.80 -25.32
C ARG A 764 21.39 -4.21 -26.65
N THR A 765 21.42 -5.52 -26.92
CA THR A 765 21.83 -6.06 -28.21
C THR A 765 20.70 -5.87 -29.22
N GLN A 766 20.76 -4.81 -30.02
CA GLN A 766 19.79 -4.55 -31.08
C GLN A 766 20.54 -4.07 -32.33
N GLU A 767 20.18 -4.57 -33.52
CA GLU A 767 20.84 -4.17 -34.77
C GLU A 767 20.75 -2.64 -34.94
N VAL A 768 21.94 -2.04 -34.99
CA VAL A 768 22.19 -0.61 -34.87
C VAL A 768 21.90 0.06 -36.20
N HIS A 769 21.09 1.11 -36.18
CA HIS A 769 21.00 2.08 -37.26
C HIS A 769 21.39 3.43 -36.67
N GLN A 770 22.64 3.83 -36.92
CA GLN A 770 23.31 5.09 -36.55
C GLN A 770 23.50 5.35 -35.04
N PRO A 771 24.63 4.90 -34.44
CA PRO A 771 24.98 5.28 -33.08
C PRO A 771 25.50 6.74 -33.05
N ILE A 772 25.00 7.55 -32.11
CA ILE A 772 25.41 8.94 -31.94
C ILE A 772 26.28 9.05 -30.69
N CYS A 773 27.56 9.36 -30.87
CA CYS A 773 28.46 9.68 -29.76
C CYS A 773 28.15 11.07 -29.22
N ALA A 774 27.91 11.16 -27.91
CA ALA A 774 27.59 12.41 -27.24
C ALA A 774 28.33 12.48 -25.89
N PHE A 775 28.46 13.70 -25.38
CA PHE A 775 28.95 13.97 -24.05
C PHE A 775 27.94 14.75 -23.22
N TRP A 776 28.03 14.61 -21.89
CA TRP A 776 27.17 15.34 -20.96
C TRP A 776 27.73 16.73 -20.68
N ASP A 777 26.99 17.75 -21.09
CA ASP A 777 27.32 19.15 -20.87
C ASP A 777 26.56 19.67 -19.64
N LEU A 778 27.27 19.85 -18.52
CA LEU A 778 26.71 20.32 -17.24
C LEU A 778 26.14 21.76 -17.31
N ASN A 779 26.55 22.56 -18.29
CA ASN A 779 26.12 23.97 -18.41
C ASN A 779 24.83 24.13 -19.24
N LYS A 780 24.39 23.08 -19.92
CA LYS A 780 23.18 23.06 -20.74
C LYS A 780 21.92 23.09 -19.85
N ASN A 781 20.79 23.56 -20.41
CA ASN A 781 19.47 23.56 -19.75
C ASN A 781 19.44 24.24 -18.36
N LYS A 782 19.92 25.48 -18.20
CA LYS A 782 19.97 26.19 -16.89
C LYS A 782 20.72 25.40 -15.80
N SER A 783 21.87 24.80 -16.13
CA SER A 783 22.73 24.01 -15.23
C SER A 783 22.19 22.65 -14.75
N PHE A 784 21.09 22.17 -15.33
CA PHE A 784 20.57 20.82 -15.10
C PHE A 784 21.28 19.74 -15.94
N GLY A 785 22.11 20.15 -16.90
CA GLY A 785 22.85 19.24 -17.77
C GLY A 785 22.06 18.78 -18.99
N GLY A 786 22.76 18.27 -20.01
CA GLY A 786 22.14 17.67 -21.19
C GLY A 786 23.16 17.10 -22.16
N TRP A 787 22.72 16.23 -23.07
CA TRP A 787 23.63 15.62 -24.03
C TRP A 787 23.99 16.58 -25.17
N ASN A 788 25.25 16.59 -25.56
CA ASN A 788 25.80 17.42 -26.63
C ASN A 788 26.70 16.56 -27.53
N THR A 789 26.64 16.77 -28.85
CA THR A 789 27.39 15.97 -29.84
C THR A 789 28.61 16.70 -30.39
N SER A 790 28.88 17.93 -29.93
CA SER A 790 30.03 18.69 -30.40
C SER A 790 31.35 18.03 -30.00
N GLY A 791 32.27 17.93 -30.96
CA GLY A 791 33.60 17.36 -30.73
C GLY A 791 33.68 15.83 -30.65
N CYS A 792 32.57 15.10 -30.80
CA CYS A 792 32.51 13.64 -30.75
C CYS A 792 31.92 13.02 -32.02
N VAL A 793 32.57 11.99 -32.57
CA VAL A 793 32.13 11.29 -33.80
C VAL A 793 32.24 9.78 -33.62
N ALA A 794 31.27 9.01 -34.14
CA ALA A 794 31.32 7.55 -34.14
C ALA A 794 32.27 7.01 -35.23
N HIS A 795 33.13 6.07 -34.87
CA HIS A 795 34.08 5.41 -35.78
C HIS A 795 33.37 4.35 -36.65
N SER A 796 33.88 4.13 -37.86
CA SER A 796 33.31 3.19 -38.86
C SER A 796 33.28 1.74 -38.40
N ASP A 797 34.17 1.36 -37.49
CA ASP A 797 34.32 -0.02 -36.99
C ASP A 797 33.33 -0.37 -35.85
N SER A 798 32.32 0.48 -35.62
CA SER A 798 31.28 0.25 -34.62
C SER A 798 30.37 -0.92 -35.03
N ASN A 799 30.05 -1.81 -34.07
CA ASN A 799 29.29 -3.03 -34.29
C ASN A 799 27.91 -2.97 -33.61
N ALA A 800 27.05 -3.97 -33.81
CA ALA A 800 25.71 -4.01 -33.19
C ALA A 800 25.74 -4.01 -31.64
N SER A 801 26.83 -4.52 -31.05
CA SER A 801 27.00 -4.63 -29.59
C SER A 801 27.88 -3.54 -28.98
N GLU A 802 28.62 -2.77 -29.77
CA GLU A 802 29.62 -1.81 -29.26
C GLU A 802 29.82 -0.65 -30.22
N THR A 803 29.98 0.55 -29.68
CA THR A 803 30.31 1.76 -30.46
C THR A 803 31.66 2.30 -30.03
N ILE A 804 32.46 2.73 -31.00
CA ILE A 804 33.73 3.42 -30.77
C ILE A 804 33.51 4.91 -31.08
N CYS A 805 33.73 5.76 -30.08
CA CYS A 805 33.62 7.21 -30.16
C CYS A 805 35.01 7.85 -30.18
N LEU A 806 35.20 8.80 -31.09
CA LEU A 806 36.38 9.66 -31.16
C LEU A 806 35.98 11.06 -30.71
N CYS A 807 36.53 11.50 -29.58
CA CYS A 807 36.22 12.81 -28.99
C CYS A 807 37.46 13.67 -28.80
N ASN A 808 37.37 14.98 -29.05
CA ASN A 808 38.49 15.92 -28.94
C ASN A 808 38.59 16.67 -27.60
N HIS A 809 37.87 16.22 -26.58
CA HIS A 809 37.86 16.79 -25.23
C HIS A 809 37.69 15.68 -24.19
N PHE A 810 37.78 16.02 -22.90
CA PHE A 810 37.58 15.11 -21.77
C PHE A 810 36.33 15.51 -20.97
N THR A 811 35.34 14.62 -20.91
CA THR A 811 34.05 14.83 -20.23
C THR A 811 33.39 13.48 -19.87
N HIS A 812 32.06 13.47 -19.71
CA HIS A 812 31.26 12.26 -19.52
C HIS A 812 30.66 11.82 -20.86
N PHE A 813 31.01 10.64 -21.36
CA PHE A 813 30.66 10.17 -22.69
C PHE A 813 29.60 9.07 -22.65
N GLY A 814 28.69 9.11 -23.63
CA GLY A 814 27.63 8.13 -23.81
C GLY A 814 27.22 7.99 -25.28
N VAL A 815 26.56 6.88 -25.59
CA VAL A 815 26.02 6.59 -26.92
C VAL A 815 24.51 6.73 -26.89
N LEU A 816 24.04 7.72 -27.64
CA LEU A 816 22.62 7.97 -27.82
C LEU A 816 22.11 7.19 -29.03
N MET A 817 20.89 6.70 -28.91
CA MET A 817 20.09 6.19 -30.03
C MET A 817 18.76 6.92 -30.09
N ASP A 818 18.25 7.08 -31.31
CA ASP A 818 16.86 7.41 -31.52
C ASP A 818 16.06 6.11 -31.34
N LEU A 819 15.46 5.91 -30.16
CA LEU A 819 14.57 4.77 -29.90
C LEU A 819 13.12 5.17 -30.25
N PRO A 820 12.53 4.70 -31.36
CA PRO A 820 11.10 4.80 -31.54
C PRO A 820 10.36 3.99 -30.44
N ARG A 821 9.37 4.63 -29.81
CA ARG A 821 8.72 4.24 -28.54
C ARG A 821 8.06 2.86 -28.59
N SER A 822 8.26 2.07 -27.53
CA SER A 822 7.80 0.68 -27.38
C SER A 822 6.28 0.55 -27.18
N ALA A 823 5.56 0.25 -28.27
CA ALA A 823 4.41 -0.66 -28.24
C ALA A 823 4.79 -1.86 -29.13
N SER A 824 5.24 -2.97 -28.52
CA SER A 824 5.54 -4.25 -29.19
C SER A 824 6.19 -4.09 -30.56
N GLN A 825 7.47 -3.75 -30.61
CA GLN A 825 8.13 -3.64 -31.90
C GLN A 825 8.23 -5.05 -32.50
N ILE A 826 7.30 -5.32 -33.40
CA ILE A 826 7.25 -6.50 -34.24
C ILE A 826 8.59 -6.54 -34.98
N ASP A 827 9.34 -7.64 -34.83
CA ASP A 827 10.63 -7.89 -35.51
C ASP A 827 10.58 -7.38 -36.98
N ALA A 828 11.67 -6.82 -37.51
CA ALA A 828 11.69 -6.18 -38.83
C ALA A 828 11.16 -7.12 -39.94
N ARG A 829 11.42 -8.42 -39.81
CA ARG A 829 10.86 -9.47 -40.68
C ARG A 829 9.34 -9.59 -40.55
N ASN A 830 8.84 -9.63 -39.33
CA ASN A 830 7.40 -9.72 -39.04
C ASN A 830 6.68 -8.42 -39.46
N THR A 831 7.33 -7.26 -39.33
CA THR A 831 6.79 -5.96 -39.76
C THR A 831 6.66 -5.93 -41.27
N LYS A 832 7.72 -6.28 -42.01
CA LYS A 832 7.66 -6.41 -43.48
C LYS A 832 6.54 -7.38 -43.91
N ALA A 833 6.45 -8.55 -43.27
CA ALA A 833 5.42 -9.54 -43.58
C ALA A 833 3.99 -9.00 -43.32
N LEU A 834 3.77 -8.33 -42.20
CA LEU A 834 2.47 -7.76 -41.83
C LEU A 834 2.07 -6.61 -42.76
N THR A 835 3.02 -5.76 -43.16
CA THR A 835 2.81 -4.71 -44.15
C THR A 835 2.38 -5.31 -45.49
N PHE A 836 3.08 -6.32 -46.01
CA PHE A 836 2.69 -6.99 -47.26
C PHE A 836 1.29 -7.63 -47.18
N ILE A 837 0.98 -8.33 -46.08
CA ILE A 837 -0.35 -8.94 -45.87
C ILE A 837 -1.44 -7.87 -45.86
N THR A 838 -1.18 -6.74 -45.19
CA THR A 838 -2.14 -5.66 -45.04
C THR A 838 -2.37 -4.91 -46.35
N TYR A 839 -1.33 -4.52 -47.09
CA TYR A 839 -1.48 -3.84 -48.39
C TYR A 839 -2.18 -4.73 -49.44
N ILE A 840 -1.71 -5.97 -49.62
CA ILE A 840 -2.31 -6.90 -50.59
C ILE A 840 -3.78 -7.16 -50.22
N GLY A 841 -4.04 -7.45 -48.96
CA GLY A 841 -5.39 -7.82 -48.57
C GLY A 841 -6.34 -6.63 -48.41
N CYS A 842 -5.91 -5.43 -48.00
CA CYS A 842 -6.72 -4.19 -48.11
C CYS A 842 -7.06 -3.89 -49.57
N GLY A 843 -6.13 -4.12 -50.51
CA GLY A 843 -6.38 -4.02 -51.95
C GLY A 843 -7.46 -5.00 -52.43
N VAL A 844 -7.35 -6.28 -52.06
CA VAL A 844 -8.36 -7.31 -52.36
C VAL A 844 -9.71 -6.95 -51.74
N SER A 845 -9.72 -6.54 -50.46
CA SER A 845 -10.92 -6.13 -49.73
C SER A 845 -11.62 -4.94 -50.41
N ALA A 846 -10.86 -3.94 -50.84
CA ALA A 846 -11.39 -2.77 -51.57
C ALA A 846 -12.04 -3.17 -52.90
N ILE A 847 -11.41 -4.05 -53.69
CA ILE A 847 -11.97 -4.56 -54.95
C ILE A 847 -13.31 -5.26 -54.72
N PHE A 848 -13.40 -6.17 -53.75
CA PHE A 848 -14.64 -6.90 -53.48
C PHE A 848 -15.73 -6.03 -52.83
N SER A 849 -15.34 -5.02 -52.04
CA SER A 849 -16.25 -4.02 -51.50
C SER A 849 -16.81 -3.12 -52.61
N ALA A 850 -15.98 -2.69 -53.56
CA ALA A 850 -16.40 -1.95 -54.74
C ALA A 850 -17.33 -2.80 -55.64
N ALA A 851 -17.00 -4.07 -55.88
CA ALA A 851 -17.86 -4.99 -56.64
C ALA A 851 -19.22 -5.22 -55.96
N THR A 852 -19.24 -5.29 -54.62
CA THR A 852 -20.48 -5.35 -53.82
C THR A 852 -21.30 -4.08 -54.01
N LEU A 853 -20.68 -2.91 -53.80
CA LEU A 853 -21.35 -1.63 -53.94
C LEU A 853 -21.91 -1.43 -55.36
N LEU A 854 -21.11 -1.71 -56.40
CA LEU A 854 -21.52 -1.61 -57.80
C LEU A 854 -22.69 -2.54 -58.12
N THR A 855 -22.67 -3.77 -57.62
CA THR A 855 -23.79 -4.71 -57.78
C THR A 855 -25.09 -4.15 -57.19
N TYR A 856 -25.04 -3.63 -55.97
CA TYR A 856 -26.24 -3.11 -55.29
C TYR A 856 -26.70 -1.75 -55.82
N ILE A 857 -25.81 -0.95 -56.43
CA ILE A 857 -26.16 0.29 -57.14
C ILE A 857 -26.80 -0.01 -58.50
N ALA A 858 -26.21 -0.92 -59.28
CA ALA A 858 -26.64 -1.21 -60.66
C ALA A 858 -28.04 -1.84 -60.72
N PHE A 859 -28.43 -2.63 -59.71
CA PHE A 859 -29.71 -3.31 -59.69
C PHE A 859 -30.70 -2.65 -58.73
N GLU A 860 -31.61 -1.83 -59.29
CA GLU A 860 -32.62 -1.09 -58.52
C GLU A 860 -33.48 -2.00 -57.61
N LYS A 861 -33.76 -3.23 -58.07
CA LYS A 861 -34.52 -4.22 -57.30
C LYS A 861 -33.85 -4.61 -55.98
N LEU A 862 -32.51 -4.64 -55.92
CA LEU A 862 -31.78 -4.98 -54.71
C LEU A 862 -31.67 -3.81 -53.71
N ARG A 863 -31.69 -2.58 -54.23
CA ARG A 863 -31.60 -1.34 -53.44
C ARG A 863 -32.85 -1.04 -52.62
N ARG A 864 -33.99 -1.67 -52.93
CA ARG A 864 -35.26 -1.38 -52.24
C ARG A 864 -35.30 -1.88 -50.80
N ASP A 865 -34.56 -2.95 -50.49
CA ASP A 865 -34.52 -3.57 -49.16
C ASP A 865 -33.72 -2.74 -48.14
N TYR A 866 -34.23 -2.60 -46.91
CA TYR A 866 -33.51 -1.91 -45.83
C TYR A 866 -32.15 -2.53 -45.46
N PRO A 867 -32.00 -3.87 -45.32
CA PRO A 867 -30.70 -4.50 -45.09
C PRO A 867 -29.68 -4.17 -46.19
N SER A 868 -30.12 -4.15 -47.46
CA SER A 868 -29.27 -3.82 -48.59
C SER A 868 -28.79 -2.36 -48.53
N LYS A 869 -29.63 -1.42 -48.09
CA LYS A 869 -29.22 -0.01 -47.90
C LYS A 869 -28.20 0.16 -46.78
N ILE A 870 -28.35 -0.58 -45.67
CA ILE A 870 -27.39 -0.58 -44.56
C ILE A 870 -26.05 -1.17 -45.04
N LEU A 871 -26.10 -2.31 -45.73
CA LEU A 871 -24.93 -2.96 -46.31
C LEU A 871 -24.20 -2.05 -47.33
N MET A 872 -24.93 -1.31 -48.15
CA MET A 872 -24.33 -0.33 -49.07
C MET A 872 -23.57 0.78 -48.34
N ASN A 873 -24.11 1.29 -47.22
CA ASN A 873 -23.42 2.30 -46.41
C ASN A 873 -22.19 1.72 -45.71
N LEU A 874 -22.31 0.51 -45.12
CA LEU A 874 -21.20 -0.21 -44.51
C LEU A 874 -20.08 -0.49 -45.53
N SER A 875 -20.44 -1.00 -46.70
CA SER A 875 -19.51 -1.26 -47.81
C SER A 875 -18.87 0.01 -48.35
N SER A 876 -19.57 1.16 -48.27
CA SER A 876 -19.00 2.46 -48.66
C SER A 876 -17.99 2.95 -47.62
N ALA A 877 -18.30 2.87 -46.33
CA ALA A 877 -17.37 3.23 -45.25
C ALA A 877 -16.10 2.35 -45.29
N LEU A 878 -16.26 1.03 -45.47
CA LEU A 878 -15.12 0.10 -45.62
C LEU A 878 -14.29 0.39 -46.88
N LEU A 879 -14.93 0.73 -48.00
CA LEU A 879 -14.22 1.06 -49.24
C LEU A 879 -13.35 2.31 -49.07
N PHE A 880 -13.91 3.39 -48.51
CA PHE A 880 -13.16 4.62 -48.27
C PHE A 880 -12.05 4.44 -47.22
N LEU A 881 -12.31 3.67 -46.16
CA LEU A 881 -11.27 3.33 -45.17
C LEU A 881 -10.07 2.60 -45.83
N ASN A 882 -10.33 1.55 -46.62
CA ASN A 882 -9.26 0.81 -47.29
C ASN A 882 -8.54 1.64 -48.36
N LEU A 883 -9.25 2.47 -49.12
CA LEU A 883 -8.65 3.30 -50.16
C LEU A 883 -7.76 4.40 -49.57
N ILE A 884 -8.22 5.07 -48.51
CA ILE A 884 -7.42 6.11 -47.84
C ILE A 884 -6.22 5.46 -47.15
N PHE A 885 -6.38 4.29 -46.52
CA PHE A 885 -5.28 3.56 -45.90
C PHE A 885 -4.19 3.16 -46.90
N LEU A 886 -4.56 2.72 -48.11
CA LEU A 886 -3.61 2.37 -49.17
C LEU A 886 -2.92 3.60 -49.79
N LEU A 887 -3.59 4.76 -49.79
CA LEU A 887 -3.05 6.01 -50.32
C LEU A 887 -2.22 6.76 -49.28
N ASP A 888 -2.35 6.44 -47.99
CA ASP A 888 -1.72 7.14 -46.89
C ASP A 888 -0.20 7.25 -47.06
N GLY A 889 0.51 6.12 -47.21
CA GLY A 889 1.96 6.12 -47.38
C GLY A 889 2.45 6.92 -48.61
N TRP A 890 1.67 6.94 -49.70
CA TRP A 890 1.96 7.77 -50.86
C TRP A 890 1.73 9.26 -50.59
N ILE A 891 0.71 9.60 -49.79
CA ILE A 891 0.37 10.98 -49.43
C ILE A 891 1.40 11.54 -48.44
N THR A 892 1.90 10.72 -47.50
CA THR A 892 2.90 11.16 -46.52
C THR A 892 4.22 11.57 -47.17
N SER A 893 4.56 10.96 -48.32
CA SER A 893 5.75 11.30 -49.12
C SER A 893 5.78 12.75 -49.63
N PHE A 894 4.67 13.49 -49.61
CA PHE A 894 4.64 14.91 -50.02
C PHE A 894 5.11 15.87 -48.91
N GLU A 895 5.40 15.39 -47.70
CA GLU A 895 5.87 16.15 -46.54
C GLU A 895 4.98 17.33 -46.09
N VAL A 896 3.73 17.43 -46.55
CA VAL A 896 2.79 18.49 -46.15
C VAL A 896 2.01 18.09 -44.90
N ASP A 897 2.29 18.72 -43.77
CA ASP A 897 1.66 18.39 -42.47
C ASP A 897 0.14 18.54 -42.48
N GLY A 898 -0.39 19.60 -43.09
CA GLY A 898 -1.85 19.80 -43.19
C GLY A 898 -2.57 18.72 -44.01
N LEU A 899 -1.89 18.14 -45.01
CA LEU A 899 -2.43 17.03 -45.80
C LEU A 899 -2.42 15.73 -44.97
N CYS A 900 -1.35 15.50 -44.22
CA CYS A 900 -1.23 14.37 -43.31
C CYS A 900 -2.31 14.40 -42.22
N THR A 901 -2.53 15.56 -41.59
CA THR A 901 -3.62 15.75 -40.62
C THR A 901 -4.99 15.46 -41.24
N ALA A 902 -5.25 15.92 -42.47
CA ALA A 902 -6.52 15.66 -43.15
C ALA A 902 -6.74 14.16 -43.43
N VAL A 903 -5.69 13.43 -43.85
CA VAL A 903 -5.75 11.99 -44.09
C VAL A 903 -5.99 11.23 -42.77
N ALA A 904 -5.25 11.55 -41.70
CA ALA A 904 -5.43 10.93 -40.39
C ALA A 904 -6.84 11.15 -39.83
N VAL A 905 -7.39 12.36 -39.98
CA VAL A 905 -8.78 12.70 -39.61
C VAL A 905 -9.79 11.88 -40.41
N LEU A 906 -9.61 11.76 -41.72
CA LEU A 906 -10.50 10.99 -42.58
C LEU A 906 -10.44 9.49 -42.26
N LEU A 907 -9.25 8.95 -42.02
CA LEU A 907 -9.11 7.56 -41.62
C LEU A 907 -9.80 7.28 -40.27
N HIS A 908 -9.59 8.14 -39.27
CA HIS A 908 -10.26 8.04 -37.98
C HIS A 908 -11.79 8.10 -38.13
N PHE A 909 -12.30 9.01 -38.95
CA PHE A 909 -13.72 9.11 -39.25
C PHE A 909 -14.29 7.85 -39.91
N PHE A 910 -13.66 7.35 -40.98
CA PHE A 910 -14.16 6.17 -41.69
C PHE A 910 -14.03 4.90 -40.83
N LEU A 911 -13.01 4.80 -39.99
CA LEU A 911 -12.88 3.70 -39.02
C LEU A 911 -14.08 3.68 -38.06
N LEU A 912 -14.39 4.81 -37.41
CA LEU A 912 -15.57 4.95 -36.54
C LEU A 912 -16.89 4.72 -37.29
N ALA A 913 -16.99 5.18 -38.53
CA ALA A 913 -18.14 4.93 -39.40
C ALA A 913 -18.33 3.43 -39.68
N THR A 914 -17.26 2.65 -39.89
CA THR A 914 -17.38 1.20 -40.05
C THR A 914 -17.92 0.53 -38.79
N PHE A 915 -17.42 0.91 -37.59
CA PHE A 915 -17.91 0.37 -36.32
C PHE A 915 -19.38 0.70 -36.07
N THR A 916 -19.80 1.93 -36.34
CA THR A 916 -21.21 2.33 -36.19
C THR A 916 -22.13 1.63 -37.16
N TRP A 917 -21.75 1.48 -38.43
CA TRP A 917 -22.57 0.77 -39.42
C TRP A 917 -22.67 -0.72 -39.12
N MET A 918 -21.61 -1.36 -38.62
CA MET A 918 -21.67 -2.73 -38.11
C MET A 918 -22.62 -2.83 -36.90
N GLY A 919 -22.55 -1.87 -35.97
CA GLY A 919 -23.49 -1.71 -34.85
C GLY A 919 -24.96 -1.60 -35.28
N LEU A 920 -25.22 -0.73 -36.25
CA LEU A 920 -26.56 -0.48 -36.78
C LEU A 920 -27.12 -1.70 -37.53
N GLU A 921 -26.28 -2.50 -38.19
CA GLU A 921 -26.72 -3.76 -38.80
C GLU A 921 -27.19 -4.77 -37.75
N ALA A 922 -26.48 -4.89 -36.62
CA ALA A 922 -26.89 -5.76 -35.50
C ALA A 922 -28.25 -5.32 -34.90
N ILE A 923 -28.43 -4.01 -34.71
CA ILE A 923 -29.70 -3.43 -34.22
C ILE A 923 -30.82 -3.65 -35.24
N HIS A 924 -30.54 -3.48 -36.53
CA HIS A 924 -31.52 -3.74 -37.59
C HIS A 924 -31.98 -5.20 -37.57
N MET A 925 -31.04 -6.14 -37.45
CA MET A 925 -31.35 -7.55 -37.36
C MET A 925 -32.19 -7.89 -36.13
N TYR A 926 -31.92 -7.29 -34.97
CA TYR A 926 -32.77 -7.43 -33.78
C TYR A 926 -34.19 -6.94 -34.03
N ILE A 927 -34.37 -5.74 -34.59
CA ILE A 927 -35.72 -5.21 -34.89
C ILE A 927 -36.44 -6.14 -35.88
N ALA A 928 -35.73 -6.66 -36.89
CA ALA A 928 -36.29 -7.52 -37.92
C ALA A 928 -36.63 -8.96 -37.48
N LEU A 929 -35.91 -9.52 -36.49
CA LEU A 929 -36.07 -10.92 -36.05
C LEU A 929 -36.77 -11.07 -34.70
N VAL A 930 -36.62 -10.11 -33.79
CA VAL A 930 -37.11 -10.15 -32.40
C VAL A 930 -38.39 -9.32 -32.25
N LYS A 931 -38.39 -8.08 -32.76
CA LYS A 931 -39.50 -7.14 -32.61
C LYS A 931 -40.46 -7.18 -33.82
N VAL A 932 -40.87 -8.38 -34.23
CA VAL A 932 -41.56 -8.65 -35.52
C VAL A 932 -43.02 -8.17 -35.56
N PHE A 933 -43.60 -7.75 -34.43
CA PHE A 933 -44.97 -7.23 -34.40
C PHE A 933 -45.00 -5.69 -34.31
N ASN A 934 -45.28 -5.06 -35.45
CA ASN A 934 -45.78 -3.69 -35.61
C ASN A 934 -44.87 -2.52 -35.14
N THR A 935 -43.63 -2.45 -35.60
CA THR A 935 -42.80 -1.23 -35.48
C THR A 935 -42.50 -0.61 -36.86
N TYR A 936 -43.49 0.09 -37.43
CA TYR A 936 -43.23 0.96 -38.58
C TYR A 936 -42.51 2.23 -38.12
N ILE A 937 -41.21 2.35 -38.45
CA ILE A 937 -40.43 3.55 -38.15
C ILE A 937 -40.45 4.47 -39.39
N ARG A 938 -41.17 5.58 -39.31
CA ARG A 938 -41.21 6.60 -40.38
C ARG A 938 -39.79 7.12 -40.65
N ARG A 939 -39.40 7.18 -41.93
CA ARG A 939 -38.04 7.59 -42.40
C ARG A 939 -36.91 6.80 -41.72
N TYR A 940 -37.07 5.48 -41.59
CA TYR A 940 -36.13 4.57 -40.93
C TYR A 940 -34.67 4.74 -41.37
N ILE A 941 -34.41 4.67 -42.68
CA ILE A 941 -33.03 4.76 -43.20
C ILE A 941 -32.38 6.12 -42.95
N LEU A 942 -33.16 7.22 -42.99
CA LEU A 942 -32.63 8.56 -42.74
C LEU A 942 -32.11 8.68 -41.30
N LYS A 943 -32.84 8.13 -40.33
CA LYS A 943 -32.40 8.12 -38.91
C LYS A 943 -31.12 7.30 -38.73
N PHE A 944 -31.04 6.14 -39.40
CA PHE A 944 -29.84 5.31 -39.37
C PHE A 944 -28.65 6.01 -40.01
N CYS A 945 -28.83 6.75 -41.10
CA CYS A 945 -27.76 7.56 -41.70
C CYS A 945 -27.32 8.72 -40.79
N ILE A 946 -28.25 9.39 -40.10
CA ILE A 946 -27.91 10.45 -39.12
C ILE A 946 -27.03 9.88 -38.01
N VAL A 947 -27.35 8.69 -37.50
CA VAL A 947 -26.55 8.04 -36.45
C VAL A 947 -25.22 7.51 -37.02
N GLY A 948 -25.26 6.77 -38.12
CA GLY A 948 -24.09 6.07 -38.68
C GLY A 948 -23.02 6.99 -39.24
N TRP A 949 -23.39 8.17 -39.76
CA TRP A 949 -22.41 9.16 -40.22
C TRP A 949 -22.22 10.32 -39.24
N GLY A 950 -23.26 10.68 -38.48
CA GLY A 950 -23.22 11.83 -37.57
C GLY A 950 -22.48 11.54 -36.25
N LEU A 951 -22.61 10.34 -35.67
CA LEU A 951 -21.91 10.01 -34.42
C LEU A 951 -20.38 9.97 -34.61
N PRO A 952 -19.82 9.34 -35.67
CA PRO A 952 -18.40 9.44 -36.00
C PRO A 952 -17.94 10.89 -36.25
N ALA A 953 -18.72 11.66 -37.01
CA ALA A 953 -18.40 13.06 -37.33
C ALA A 953 -18.33 13.92 -36.07
N PHE A 954 -19.25 13.73 -35.14
CA PHE A 954 -19.28 14.44 -33.86
C PHE A 954 -18.01 14.17 -33.04
N ILE A 955 -17.63 12.90 -32.90
CA ILE A 955 -16.44 12.50 -32.12
C ILE A 955 -15.18 13.12 -32.71
N VAL A 956 -14.99 12.98 -34.03
CA VAL A 956 -13.82 13.54 -34.71
C VAL A 956 -13.79 15.06 -34.63
N SER A 957 -14.95 15.73 -34.70
CA SER A 957 -15.05 17.19 -34.54
C SER A 957 -14.66 17.65 -33.13
N VAL A 958 -15.02 16.89 -32.09
CA VAL A 958 -14.61 17.17 -30.70
C VAL A 958 -13.09 17.03 -30.54
N VAL A 959 -12.50 15.98 -31.13
CA VAL A 959 -11.04 15.78 -31.13
C VAL A 959 -10.34 16.93 -31.86
N LEU A 960 -10.87 17.36 -33.01
CA LEU A 960 -10.35 18.48 -33.78
C LEU A 960 -10.49 19.83 -33.05
N ALA A 961 -11.53 20.01 -32.24
CA ALA A 961 -11.76 21.21 -31.43
C ALA A 961 -10.90 21.28 -30.16
N SER A 962 -10.16 20.24 -29.82
CA SER A 962 -9.23 20.23 -28.68
C SER A 962 -8.05 21.17 -28.94
N ARG A 963 -7.56 21.87 -27.91
CA ARG A 963 -6.54 22.95 -28.01
C ARG A 963 -5.14 22.52 -28.52
N LYS A 964 -4.97 21.27 -28.95
CA LYS A 964 -3.68 20.64 -29.30
C LYS A 964 -3.77 19.86 -30.63
N GLN A 965 -4.35 20.45 -31.67
CA GLN A 965 -4.59 19.76 -32.95
C GLN A 965 -3.30 19.20 -33.59
N ASP A 966 -2.19 19.94 -33.51
CA ASP A 966 -0.90 19.57 -34.10
C ASP A 966 -0.16 18.46 -33.30
N GLU A 967 -0.58 18.17 -32.07
CA GLU A 967 -0.02 17.08 -31.24
C GLU A 967 -0.87 15.80 -31.30
N VAL A 968 -2.12 15.88 -31.78
CA VAL A 968 -3.06 14.75 -31.77
C VAL A 968 -3.00 13.93 -33.05
N TYR A 969 -2.92 14.58 -34.21
CA TYR A 969 -2.81 13.92 -35.52
C TYR A 969 -1.48 14.29 -36.17
N GLY A 970 -0.70 13.29 -36.59
CA GLY A 970 0.60 13.53 -37.21
C GLY A 970 1.20 12.29 -37.86
N LYS A 971 2.47 12.39 -38.24
CA LYS A 971 3.21 11.29 -38.88
C LYS A 971 3.70 10.29 -37.84
N GLU A 972 3.47 9.01 -38.08
CA GLU A 972 3.95 7.89 -37.28
C GLU A 972 4.79 6.96 -38.15
N SER A 973 6.00 6.62 -37.71
CA SER A 973 6.93 5.76 -38.47
C SER A 973 6.76 4.30 -38.02
N TYR A 974 6.31 3.42 -38.92
CA TYR A 974 6.15 1.99 -38.62
C TYR A 974 7.34 1.18 -39.14
N GLY A 975 8.25 0.79 -38.23
CA GLY A 975 9.46 0.02 -38.58
C GLY A 975 10.69 0.87 -38.87
N LYS A 976 11.86 0.23 -38.88
CA LYS A 976 13.20 0.86 -38.82
C LYS A 976 13.90 1.04 -40.18
N GLU A 977 13.29 0.60 -41.29
CA GLU A 977 13.86 0.83 -42.62
C GLU A 977 13.14 2.00 -43.28
N GLN A 978 13.93 2.98 -43.74
CA GLN A 978 13.49 4.15 -44.50
C GLN A 978 12.47 3.74 -45.57
N GLY A 979 11.21 4.15 -45.42
CA GLY A 979 10.18 3.82 -46.41
C GLY A 979 8.82 4.43 -46.16
N ASP A 980 8.14 4.08 -45.06
CA ASP A 980 6.70 4.30 -44.97
C ASP A 980 6.33 5.09 -43.71
N GLU A 981 6.50 6.41 -43.77
CA GLU A 981 5.83 7.32 -42.84
C GLU A 981 4.31 7.25 -43.09
N PHE A 982 3.53 7.07 -42.02
CA PHE A 982 2.07 6.91 -42.09
C PHE A 982 1.36 8.00 -41.27
N CYS A 983 0.23 8.52 -41.73
CA CYS A 983 -0.50 9.59 -41.06
C CYS A 983 -1.57 9.04 -40.12
N TRP A 984 -1.36 9.18 -38.80
CA TRP A 984 -2.26 8.62 -37.79
C TRP A 984 -2.39 9.49 -36.52
N ILE A 985 -3.16 8.98 -35.55
CA ILE A 985 -3.33 9.57 -34.22
C ILE A 985 -2.06 9.30 -33.41
N GLN A 986 -1.33 10.37 -33.06
CA GLN A 986 -0.10 10.28 -32.26
C GLN A 986 -0.37 10.23 -30.75
N ASP A 987 -1.45 10.85 -30.29
CA ASP A 987 -1.79 10.89 -28.86
C ASP A 987 -2.38 9.53 -28.42
N PRO A 988 -1.69 8.80 -27.51
CA PRO A 988 -2.13 7.47 -27.08
C PRO A 988 -3.45 7.53 -26.30
N VAL A 989 -3.72 8.60 -25.55
CA VAL A 989 -4.97 8.76 -24.79
C VAL A 989 -6.14 8.92 -25.75
N VAL A 990 -5.99 9.74 -26.80
CA VAL A 990 -7.00 9.89 -27.84
C VAL A 990 -7.25 8.55 -28.52
N PHE A 991 -6.20 7.85 -28.96
CA PHE A 991 -6.32 6.53 -29.58
C PHE A 991 -7.09 5.53 -28.70
N TYR A 992 -6.73 5.40 -27.41
CA TYR A 992 -7.41 4.45 -26.52
C TYR A 992 -8.86 4.83 -26.23
N VAL A 993 -9.17 6.11 -26.05
CA VAL A 993 -10.53 6.56 -25.75
C VAL A 993 -11.43 6.50 -26.99
N THR A 994 -10.98 7.06 -28.12
CA THR A 994 -11.82 7.22 -29.32
C THR A 994 -11.81 5.99 -30.21
N CYS A 995 -10.72 5.24 -30.32
CA CYS A 995 -10.68 4.03 -31.16
C CYS A 995 -10.97 2.77 -30.34
N ALA A 996 -10.15 2.46 -29.33
CA ALA A 996 -10.27 1.20 -28.59
C ALA A 996 -11.52 1.15 -27.67
N GLY A 997 -11.79 2.23 -26.93
CA GLY A 997 -12.96 2.35 -26.06
C GLY A 997 -14.26 2.35 -26.85
N TYR A 998 -14.30 3.09 -27.97
CA TYR A 998 -15.46 3.11 -28.86
C TYR A 998 -15.73 1.75 -29.51
N PHE A 999 -14.68 1.08 -29.98
CA PHE A 999 -14.79 -0.29 -30.47
C PHE A 999 -15.32 -1.21 -29.38
N GLY A 1000 -14.78 -1.15 -28.16
CA GLY A 1000 -15.23 -1.96 -27.03
C GLY A 1000 -16.73 -1.82 -26.77
N VAL A 1001 -17.23 -0.57 -26.69
CA VAL A 1001 -18.67 -0.30 -26.52
C VAL A 1001 -19.50 -0.90 -27.67
N MET A 1002 -19.10 -0.66 -28.91
CA MET A 1002 -19.82 -1.18 -30.08
C MET A 1002 -19.76 -2.71 -30.18
N PHE A 1003 -18.62 -3.32 -29.83
CA PHE A 1003 -18.41 -4.76 -29.82
C PHE A 1003 -19.29 -5.44 -28.77
N PHE A 1004 -19.33 -4.92 -27.53
CA PHE A 1004 -20.20 -5.48 -26.50
C PHE A 1004 -21.69 -5.32 -26.83
N LEU A 1005 -22.09 -4.17 -27.39
CA LEU A 1005 -23.45 -4.00 -27.91
C LEU A 1005 -23.76 -5.06 -28.99
N ASN A 1006 -22.86 -5.25 -29.94
CA ASN A 1006 -23.01 -6.24 -31.01
C ASN A 1006 -23.11 -7.68 -30.50
N VAL A 1007 -22.25 -8.07 -29.56
CA VAL A 1007 -22.28 -9.39 -28.91
C VAL A 1007 -23.59 -9.59 -28.13
N ALA A 1008 -24.05 -8.57 -27.40
CA ALA A 1008 -25.33 -8.65 -26.67
C ALA A 1008 -26.52 -8.82 -27.63
N MET A 1009 -26.58 -8.04 -28.72
CA MET A 1009 -27.63 -8.16 -29.73
C MET A 1009 -27.57 -9.53 -30.44
N PHE A 1010 -26.38 -10.06 -30.69
CA PHE A 1010 -26.17 -11.39 -31.26
C PHE A 1010 -26.70 -12.50 -30.37
N ILE A 1011 -26.38 -12.46 -29.07
CA ILE A 1011 -26.85 -13.45 -28.10
C ILE A 1011 -28.38 -13.47 -28.07
N VAL A 1012 -29.01 -12.29 -27.98
CA VAL A 1012 -30.47 -12.18 -27.98
C VAL A 1012 -31.08 -12.77 -29.25
N VAL A 1013 -30.52 -12.46 -30.42
CA VAL A 1013 -31.00 -12.99 -31.70
C VAL A 1013 -30.77 -14.50 -31.81
N MET A 1014 -29.64 -15.03 -31.33
CA MET A 1014 -29.35 -16.46 -31.31
C MET A 1014 -30.31 -17.23 -30.40
N VAL A 1015 -30.53 -16.75 -29.18
CA VAL A 1015 -31.48 -17.35 -28.24
C VAL A 1015 -32.88 -17.40 -28.86
N GLN A 1016 -33.28 -16.36 -29.59
CA GLN A 1016 -34.60 -16.25 -30.18
C GLN A 1016 -34.76 -17.09 -31.46
N ILE A 1017 -33.70 -17.25 -32.27
CA ILE A 1017 -33.67 -18.19 -33.40
C ILE A 1017 -33.74 -19.64 -32.89
N CYS A 1018 -32.97 -19.98 -31.86
CA CYS A 1018 -33.00 -21.30 -31.24
C CYS A 1018 -34.38 -21.59 -30.60
N GLY A 1019 -35.00 -20.60 -29.96
CA GLY A 1019 -36.35 -20.71 -29.37
C GLY A 1019 -37.48 -20.88 -30.39
N ARG A 1020 -37.33 -20.35 -31.61
CA ARG A 1020 -38.37 -20.43 -32.68
C ARG A 1020 -38.46 -21.79 -33.37
N ASN A 1021 -37.44 -22.64 -33.24
CA ASN A 1021 -37.29 -23.88 -34.02
C ASN A 1021 -37.98 -25.12 -33.43
N SER A 1022 -38.68 -25.02 -32.30
CA SER A 1022 -39.29 -26.20 -31.65
C SER A 1022 -40.58 -26.73 -32.32
N LYS A 1023 -41.10 -26.09 -33.40
CA LYS A 1023 -42.47 -26.38 -33.91
C LYS A 1023 -42.65 -26.80 -35.38
N ARG A 1024 -41.62 -27.14 -36.20
CA ARG A 1024 -41.86 -27.61 -37.60
C ARG A 1024 -40.96 -28.75 -38.11
N SER A 1025 -41.54 -29.55 -39.01
CA SER A 1025 -41.17 -30.92 -39.46
C SER A 1025 -39.83 -31.11 -40.20
N ASN A 1026 -39.26 -32.32 -40.05
CA ASN A 1026 -37.86 -32.75 -40.24
C ASN A 1026 -37.20 -32.60 -41.62
N ARG A 1027 -37.91 -32.45 -42.76
CA ARG A 1027 -37.25 -32.23 -44.07
C ARG A 1027 -36.80 -30.77 -44.25
N THR A 1028 -37.49 -29.85 -43.58
CA THR A 1028 -37.08 -28.45 -43.49
C THR A 1028 -35.87 -28.27 -42.58
N LEU A 1029 -35.62 -29.17 -41.61
CA LEU A 1029 -34.55 -29.06 -40.62
C LEU A 1029 -33.15 -28.95 -41.23
N ARG A 1030 -32.82 -29.67 -42.32
CA ARG A 1030 -31.48 -29.59 -42.95
C ARG A 1030 -31.28 -28.29 -43.73
N GLU A 1031 -32.32 -27.83 -44.44
CA GLU A 1031 -32.30 -26.54 -45.14
C GLU A 1031 -32.36 -25.37 -44.13
N GLU A 1032 -33.09 -25.53 -43.04
CA GLU A 1032 -33.16 -24.59 -41.90
C GLU A 1032 -31.80 -24.53 -41.18
N VAL A 1033 -31.14 -25.66 -40.93
CA VAL A 1033 -29.79 -25.71 -40.34
C VAL A 1033 -28.76 -25.10 -41.28
N LEU A 1034 -28.87 -25.31 -42.60
CA LEU A 1034 -27.97 -24.66 -43.58
C LEU A 1034 -28.26 -23.15 -43.68
N ARG A 1035 -29.52 -22.73 -43.58
CA ARG A 1035 -29.96 -21.33 -43.55
C ARG A 1035 -29.53 -20.64 -42.26
N ASN A 1036 -29.59 -21.35 -41.13
CA ASN A 1036 -29.15 -20.89 -39.81
C ASN A 1036 -27.61 -20.84 -39.74
N LEU A 1037 -26.89 -21.85 -40.25
CA LEU A 1037 -25.42 -21.80 -40.39
C LEU A 1037 -24.97 -20.65 -41.28
N ARG A 1038 -25.65 -20.45 -42.42
CA ARG A 1038 -25.41 -19.30 -43.30
C ARG A 1038 -25.66 -17.97 -42.59
N SER A 1039 -26.72 -17.89 -41.79
CA SER A 1039 -27.03 -16.71 -40.97
C SER A 1039 -25.99 -16.49 -39.87
N VAL A 1040 -25.55 -17.55 -39.19
CA VAL A 1040 -24.57 -17.50 -38.08
C VAL A 1040 -23.20 -17.10 -38.61
N VAL A 1041 -22.68 -17.76 -39.66
CA VAL A 1041 -21.36 -17.47 -40.22
C VAL A 1041 -21.30 -16.06 -40.81
N SER A 1042 -22.34 -15.62 -41.54
CA SER A 1042 -22.43 -14.24 -42.05
C SER A 1042 -22.41 -13.22 -40.92
N LEU A 1043 -23.09 -13.53 -39.81
CA LEU A 1043 -23.25 -12.64 -38.67
C LEU A 1043 -21.97 -12.56 -37.80
N THR A 1044 -21.23 -13.66 -37.67
CA THR A 1044 -19.96 -13.71 -36.94
C THR A 1044 -18.88 -12.78 -37.50
N PHE A 1045 -18.79 -12.65 -38.84
CA PHE A 1045 -17.82 -11.75 -39.49
C PHE A 1045 -18.32 -10.30 -39.57
N LEU A 1046 -19.63 -10.07 -39.59
CA LEU A 1046 -20.24 -8.73 -39.53
C LEU A 1046 -20.17 -8.10 -38.14
N LEU A 1047 -20.09 -8.90 -37.07
CA LEU A 1047 -20.07 -8.41 -35.68
C LEU A 1047 -18.68 -8.12 -35.11
N GLY A 1048 -17.63 -8.12 -35.94
CA GLY A 1048 -16.32 -7.61 -35.52
C GLY A 1048 -15.41 -8.59 -34.78
N MET A 1049 -15.56 -9.92 -34.96
CA MET A 1049 -14.58 -10.90 -34.46
C MET A 1049 -13.15 -10.61 -34.94
N THR A 1050 -13.00 -10.04 -36.14
CA THR A 1050 -11.71 -9.65 -36.71
C THR A 1050 -11.01 -8.61 -35.83
N TRP A 1051 -11.73 -7.56 -35.47
CA TRP A 1051 -11.28 -6.48 -34.59
C TRP A 1051 -11.16 -6.91 -33.12
N GLY A 1052 -11.87 -7.95 -32.70
CA GLY A 1052 -11.67 -8.60 -31.40
C GLY A 1052 -10.24 -9.14 -31.23
N PHE A 1053 -9.61 -9.67 -32.28
CA PHE A 1053 -8.21 -10.09 -32.23
C PHE A 1053 -7.26 -8.91 -31.99
N ALA A 1054 -7.51 -7.75 -32.60
CA ALA A 1054 -6.75 -6.53 -32.32
C ALA A 1054 -6.95 -6.03 -30.88
N PHE A 1055 -8.18 -6.12 -30.34
CA PHE A 1055 -8.46 -5.69 -28.97
C PHE A 1055 -7.76 -6.56 -27.91
N PHE A 1056 -7.66 -7.88 -28.13
CA PHE A 1056 -7.01 -8.81 -27.21
C PHE A 1056 -5.51 -9.03 -27.49
N ALA A 1057 -4.92 -8.32 -28.46
CA ALA A 1057 -3.50 -8.41 -28.85
C ALA A 1057 -2.55 -7.77 -27.82
N TRP A 1058 -2.52 -8.28 -26.59
CA TRP A 1058 -1.73 -7.73 -25.48
C TRP A 1058 -0.74 -8.78 -24.96
N GLY A 1059 0.42 -8.34 -24.51
CA GLY A 1059 1.47 -9.21 -23.95
C GLY A 1059 2.02 -10.24 -24.98
N PRO A 1060 2.32 -11.49 -24.56
CA PRO A 1060 2.94 -12.50 -25.42
C PRO A 1060 2.04 -13.00 -26.56
N LEU A 1061 0.73 -12.72 -26.51
CA LEU A 1061 -0.24 -13.08 -27.55
C LEU A 1061 -0.37 -12.03 -28.66
N ASN A 1062 0.35 -10.91 -28.55
CA ASN A 1062 0.21 -9.80 -29.49
C ASN A 1062 0.59 -10.19 -30.93
N ILE A 1063 1.76 -10.79 -31.14
CA ILE A 1063 2.21 -11.21 -32.48
C ILE A 1063 1.21 -12.17 -33.18
N PRO A 1064 0.80 -13.31 -32.58
CA PRO A 1064 -0.14 -14.21 -33.24
C PRO A 1064 -1.51 -13.57 -33.47
N PHE A 1065 -2.00 -12.72 -32.55
CA PHE A 1065 -3.27 -12.03 -32.74
C PHE A 1065 -3.21 -10.90 -33.78
N MET A 1066 -2.08 -10.21 -33.96
CA MET A 1066 -1.89 -9.21 -35.02
C MET A 1066 -1.85 -9.85 -36.41
N TYR A 1067 -1.25 -11.03 -36.55
CA TYR A 1067 -1.33 -11.81 -37.81
C TYR A 1067 -2.76 -12.23 -38.13
N LEU A 1068 -3.48 -12.77 -37.14
CA LEU A 1068 -4.89 -13.15 -37.31
C LEU A 1068 -5.75 -11.93 -37.65
N PHE A 1069 -5.59 -10.83 -36.91
CA PHE A 1069 -6.25 -9.56 -37.19
C PHE A 1069 -6.02 -9.12 -38.64
N SER A 1070 -4.75 -9.03 -39.06
CA SER A 1070 -4.40 -8.54 -40.40
C SER A 1070 -4.98 -9.44 -41.49
N ILE A 1071 -4.85 -10.77 -41.37
CA ILE A 1071 -5.45 -11.72 -42.33
C ILE A 1071 -6.96 -11.55 -42.41
N PHE A 1072 -7.67 -11.56 -41.27
CA PHE A 1072 -9.13 -11.51 -41.27
C PHE A 1072 -9.69 -10.13 -41.66
N ASN A 1073 -9.05 -9.04 -41.25
CA ASN A 1073 -9.41 -7.68 -41.65
C ASN A 1073 -9.25 -7.51 -43.17
N SER A 1074 -8.17 -8.07 -43.72
CA SER A 1074 -7.88 -8.02 -45.15
C SER A 1074 -8.81 -8.89 -46.01
N LEU A 1075 -9.49 -9.88 -45.42
CA LEU A 1075 -10.50 -10.71 -46.09
C LEU A 1075 -11.94 -10.25 -45.83
N GLN A 1076 -12.17 -9.21 -45.03
CA GLN A 1076 -13.50 -8.77 -44.62
C GLN A 1076 -14.39 -8.39 -45.83
N GLY A 1077 -13.87 -7.61 -46.78
CA GLY A 1077 -14.60 -7.24 -48.01
C GLY A 1077 -14.91 -8.44 -48.91
N LEU A 1078 -14.02 -9.43 -48.98
CA LEU A 1078 -14.24 -10.69 -49.69
C LEU A 1078 -15.37 -11.50 -49.06
N PHE A 1079 -15.39 -11.64 -47.73
CA PHE A 1079 -16.46 -12.37 -47.04
C PHE A 1079 -17.82 -11.70 -47.23
N ILE A 1080 -17.87 -10.36 -47.14
CA ILE A 1080 -19.10 -9.60 -47.43
C ILE A 1080 -19.60 -9.90 -48.84
N PHE A 1081 -18.72 -9.86 -49.84
CA PHE A 1081 -19.09 -10.19 -51.22
C PHE A 1081 -19.57 -11.64 -51.37
N ILE A 1082 -18.88 -12.61 -50.76
CA ILE A 1082 -19.27 -14.02 -50.85
C ILE A 1082 -20.67 -14.23 -50.26
N PHE A 1083 -20.93 -13.77 -49.03
CA PHE A 1083 -22.19 -14.04 -48.34
C PHE A 1083 -23.36 -13.20 -48.87
N HIS A 1084 -23.12 -11.92 -49.18
CA HIS A 1084 -24.17 -10.97 -49.55
C HIS A 1084 -24.33 -10.73 -51.06
N CYS A 1085 -23.37 -11.13 -51.89
CA CYS A 1085 -23.50 -11.13 -53.34
C CYS A 1085 -23.50 -12.56 -53.91
N ALA A 1086 -22.38 -13.27 -53.78
CA ALA A 1086 -22.17 -14.54 -54.50
C ALA A 1086 -23.09 -15.66 -54.03
N MET A 1087 -23.43 -15.74 -52.73
CA MET A 1087 -24.32 -16.77 -52.17
C MET A 1087 -25.78 -16.32 -52.10
N LYS A 1088 -26.09 -15.02 -52.25
CA LYS A 1088 -27.46 -14.49 -52.09
C LYS A 1088 -28.29 -14.76 -53.32
N GLU A 1089 -29.35 -15.57 -53.16
CA GLU A 1089 -30.18 -16.05 -54.27
C GLU A 1089 -30.78 -14.90 -55.10
N ASN A 1090 -31.22 -13.82 -54.45
CA ASN A 1090 -31.77 -12.67 -55.14
C ASN A 1090 -30.73 -11.95 -56.01
N VAL A 1091 -29.47 -11.91 -55.57
CA VAL A 1091 -28.35 -11.34 -56.36
C VAL A 1091 -27.99 -12.28 -57.51
N GLN A 1092 -27.81 -13.58 -57.22
CA GLN A 1092 -27.53 -14.60 -58.24
C GLN A 1092 -28.57 -14.60 -59.36
N LYS A 1093 -29.86 -14.43 -59.02
CA LYS A 1093 -30.95 -14.32 -59.99
C LYS A 1093 -30.80 -13.08 -60.88
N GLN A 1094 -30.42 -11.92 -60.32
CA GLN A 1094 -30.18 -10.71 -61.13
C GLN A 1094 -28.91 -10.83 -61.99
N TRP A 1095 -27.83 -11.39 -61.46
CA TRP A 1095 -26.61 -11.65 -62.25
C TRP A 1095 -26.89 -12.60 -63.42
N ARG A 1096 -27.63 -13.69 -63.19
CA ARG A 1096 -28.04 -14.61 -64.27
C ARG A 1096 -29.01 -13.98 -65.27
N ARG A 1097 -29.75 -12.93 -64.88
CA ARG A 1097 -30.68 -12.21 -65.76
C ARG A 1097 -29.98 -11.17 -66.63
N HIS A 1098 -29.00 -10.46 -66.07
CA HIS A 1098 -28.41 -9.27 -66.70
C HIS A 1098 -26.93 -9.40 -67.08
N LEU A 1099 -26.15 -10.28 -66.46
CA LEU A 1099 -24.71 -10.46 -66.70
C LEU A 1099 -24.37 -11.76 -67.45
N CYS A 1100 -25.22 -12.80 -67.41
CA CYS A 1100 -24.97 -14.05 -68.13
C CYS A 1100 -25.53 -14.03 -69.56
N CYS A 1101 -24.70 -14.40 -70.54
CA CYS A 1101 -25.10 -14.63 -71.94
C CYS A 1101 -25.23 -16.13 -72.27
N GLY A 1102 -26.06 -16.47 -73.27
CA GLY A 1102 -26.24 -17.85 -73.74
C GLY A 1102 -27.09 -18.73 -72.80
N ARG A 1103 -26.74 -20.02 -72.67
CA ARG A 1103 -27.51 -21.07 -71.96
C ARG A 1103 -27.69 -20.84 -70.45
N PHE A 1104 -26.97 -19.87 -69.88
CA PHE A 1104 -27.02 -19.52 -68.45
C PHE A 1104 -27.95 -18.34 -68.13
N ARG A 1105 -28.57 -17.70 -69.15
CA ARG A 1105 -29.51 -16.58 -68.97
C ARG A 1105 -30.88 -17.07 -68.50
N LEU A 1106 -31.38 -16.54 -67.38
CA LEU A 1106 -32.77 -16.79 -66.94
C LEU A 1106 -33.75 -16.02 -67.85
N ALA A 1107 -34.82 -16.67 -68.33
CA ALA A 1107 -35.88 -16.03 -69.12
C ALA A 1107 -36.76 -15.10 -68.27
N ASP A 1108 -37.30 -14.03 -68.87
CA ASP A 1108 -37.95 -12.91 -68.16
C ASP A 1108 -39.28 -13.22 -67.46
N ASN A 1109 -39.82 -14.44 -67.55
CA ASN A 1109 -41.17 -14.76 -67.07
C ASN A 1109 -41.20 -15.90 -66.05
N SER A 1110 -41.28 -15.54 -64.75
CA SER A 1110 -42.20 -16.12 -63.77
C SER A 1110 -42.00 -15.47 -62.39
N ASP A 1111 -43.12 -15.11 -61.75
CA ASP A 1111 -43.32 -14.78 -60.33
C ASP A 1111 -43.61 -13.30 -59.99
N TRP A 1112 -44.66 -12.74 -60.60
CA TRP A 1112 -45.51 -11.73 -59.94
C TRP A 1112 -46.99 -11.74 -60.41
N SER A 1113 -47.56 -12.89 -60.80
CA SER A 1113 -49.00 -12.89 -61.10
C SER A 1113 -49.61 -14.29 -61.14
N LYS A 1114 -49.63 -15.01 -60.01
CA LYS A 1114 -50.63 -16.08 -59.76
C LYS A 1114 -50.96 -16.19 -58.27
N THR A 1115 -51.80 -15.28 -57.78
CA THR A 1115 -52.70 -15.56 -56.63
C THR A 1115 -54.08 -14.92 -56.83
N ALA A 1116 -54.54 -14.84 -58.08
CA ALA A 1116 -55.93 -14.51 -58.39
C ALA A 1116 -56.28 -15.06 -59.77
N THR A 1117 -56.62 -16.36 -59.82
CA THR A 1117 -57.69 -16.98 -60.62
C THR A 1117 -57.46 -18.51 -60.59
N ASN A 1118 -58.29 -19.19 -59.81
CA ASN A 1118 -58.59 -20.59 -60.03
C ASN A 1118 -59.21 -20.78 -61.43
N ILE A 1119 -59.21 -22.04 -61.89
CA ILE A 1119 -60.11 -22.67 -62.88
C ILE A 1119 -59.38 -23.20 -64.15
N ILE A 1120 -59.32 -24.53 -64.21
CA ILE A 1120 -59.25 -25.44 -65.39
C ILE A 1120 -57.90 -26.07 -65.83
N LYS A 1121 -57.90 -27.41 -65.68
CA LYS A 1121 -57.28 -28.52 -66.45
C LYS A 1121 -55.75 -28.69 -66.56
N LYS A 1122 -55.29 -29.73 -65.84
CA LYS A 1122 -54.81 -31.04 -66.36
C LYS A 1122 -54.27 -31.10 -67.80
N SER A 1123 -53.14 -31.82 -67.91
CA SER A 1123 -52.72 -32.72 -69.01
C SER A 1123 -51.70 -32.18 -70.02
N SER A 1124 -50.68 -33.04 -70.26
CA SER A 1124 -49.95 -33.26 -71.54
C SER A 1124 -49.14 -32.08 -72.11
N ASP A 1125 -48.02 -32.24 -72.81
CA ASP A 1125 -47.31 -33.41 -73.29
C ASP A 1125 -45.89 -32.99 -73.71
N ASN A 1126 -45.09 -34.01 -74.00
CA ASN A 1126 -43.79 -33.99 -74.66
C ASN A 1126 -43.69 -33.15 -75.95
N LEU A 1127 -42.43 -32.89 -76.35
CA LEU A 1127 -41.83 -32.92 -77.71
C LEU A 1127 -40.99 -31.65 -77.98
N GLY A 1128 -39.65 -31.76 -78.06
CA GLY A 1128 -38.90 -31.83 -79.34
C GLY A 1128 -38.37 -30.45 -79.73
N LYS A 1129 -37.05 -30.16 -79.63
CA LYS A 1129 -36.08 -30.14 -80.77
C LYS A 1129 -36.70 -29.54 -82.04
N SER A 1130 -36.18 -28.51 -82.71
CA SER A 1130 -34.78 -28.11 -82.95
C SER A 1130 -34.75 -26.96 -83.98
N LEU A 1131 -33.67 -26.13 -83.97
CA LEU A 1131 -32.96 -25.53 -85.13
C LEU A 1131 -33.80 -24.60 -86.09
N SER A 1132 -33.37 -23.47 -86.66
CA SER A 1132 -32.07 -22.88 -86.99
C SER A 1132 -32.25 -21.40 -87.41
N SER A 1133 -31.19 -20.61 -87.22
CA SER A 1133 -30.61 -19.57 -88.10
C SER A 1133 -31.43 -18.51 -88.85
N SER A 1134 -30.86 -17.29 -88.80
CA SER A 1134 -30.78 -16.22 -89.83
C SER A 1134 -32.11 -15.54 -90.21
N SER A 1135 -32.23 -14.25 -90.55
CA SER A 1135 -31.36 -13.08 -90.71
C SER A 1135 -32.28 -11.99 -91.32
N ILE A 1136 -31.87 -10.71 -91.29
CA ILE A 1136 -32.33 -9.62 -92.19
C ILE A 1136 -33.75 -9.08 -91.97
N GLY A 1137 -33.88 -7.74 -91.99
CA GLY A 1137 -35.17 -7.09 -92.23
C GLY A 1137 -35.28 -5.66 -91.71
N SER A 1138 -34.90 -4.72 -92.55
CA SER A 1138 -34.95 -3.27 -92.43
C SER A 1138 -36.35 -2.63 -92.31
N ASN A 1139 -36.36 -1.38 -91.80
CA ASN A 1139 -37.26 -0.25 -92.07
C ASN A 1139 -38.79 -0.43 -91.96
N SER A 1140 -39.45 0.43 -91.16
CA SER A 1140 -40.25 1.56 -91.69
C SER A 1140 -41.09 2.29 -90.63
N THR A 1141 -41.24 3.57 -90.93
CA THR A 1141 -42.02 4.70 -90.42
C THR A 1141 -43.50 4.54 -90.06
N TYR A 1142 -43.96 5.49 -89.22
CA TYR A 1142 -45.12 6.41 -89.37
C TYR A 1142 -46.43 6.24 -88.56
N LEU A 1143 -46.87 7.41 -88.01
CA LEU A 1143 -48.25 7.93 -87.77
C LEU A 1143 -49.05 7.31 -86.58
N THR A 1144 -49.92 7.98 -85.80
CA THR A 1144 -50.56 9.32 -85.73
C THR A 1144 -51.39 9.35 -84.42
N SER A 1145 -51.37 10.39 -83.57
CA SER A 1145 -52.20 11.63 -83.53
C SER A 1145 -53.61 11.55 -82.89
N LYS A 1146 -53.95 12.63 -82.15
CA LYS A 1146 -55.29 13.20 -81.78
C LYS A 1146 -56.04 12.56 -80.59
N SER A 1147 -56.78 13.28 -79.72
CA SER A 1147 -57.08 14.73 -79.55
C SER A 1147 -58.06 14.98 -78.37
N LYS A 1148 -57.98 16.18 -77.77
CA LYS A 1148 -59.06 17.09 -77.25
C LYS A 1148 -59.97 16.67 -76.08
N SER A 1149 -59.89 17.37 -74.93
CA SER A 1149 -60.75 18.52 -74.45
C SER A 1149 -62.03 18.04 -73.71
N SER A 1150 -62.59 18.59 -72.64
CA SER A 1150 -62.59 19.88 -71.92
C SER A 1150 -63.29 19.59 -70.55
N SER A 1151 -63.10 20.29 -69.44
CA SER A 1151 -63.79 21.54 -69.06
C SER A 1151 -63.72 21.69 -67.52
N THR A 1152 -63.84 22.93 -67.06
CA THR A 1152 -63.59 23.50 -65.73
C THR A 1152 -64.77 23.40 -64.75
N THR A 1153 -64.54 23.32 -63.42
CA THR A 1153 -64.89 24.33 -62.38
C THR A 1153 -65.09 23.78 -60.94
N TYR A 1154 -64.46 24.49 -59.98
CA TYR A 1154 -64.83 24.90 -58.59
C TYR A 1154 -65.55 23.99 -57.55
N PHE A 1155 -64.88 23.87 -56.38
CA PHE A 1155 -65.31 23.92 -54.95
C PHE A 1155 -66.79 23.56 -54.59
N LYS A 1156 -67.15 22.81 -53.53
CA LYS A 1156 -66.96 23.11 -52.08
C LYS A 1156 -67.75 22.07 -51.22
N ARG A 1157 -67.19 21.75 -50.04
CA ARG A 1157 -67.79 21.45 -48.70
C ARG A 1157 -68.72 20.25 -48.40
N ASN A 1158 -68.27 19.57 -47.33
CA ASN A 1158 -68.94 19.18 -46.07
C ASN A 1158 -69.67 17.82 -45.91
N SER A 1159 -69.07 17.03 -45.00
CA SER A 1159 -69.61 16.41 -43.77
C SER A 1159 -70.71 15.34 -43.81
N HIS A 1160 -70.44 14.28 -43.02
CA HIS A 1160 -71.39 13.46 -42.22
C HIS A 1160 -72.36 12.56 -43.01
N THR A 1161 -72.82 11.38 -42.60
CA THR A 1161 -72.52 10.36 -41.57
C THR A 1161 -73.37 9.14 -41.98
N ASP A 1162 -73.05 7.98 -41.40
CA ASP A 1162 -73.98 6.90 -41.03
C ASP A 1162 -74.64 6.00 -42.10
N ASN A 1163 -74.20 4.73 -42.02
CA ASN A 1163 -74.98 3.53 -41.74
C ASN A 1163 -75.93 2.88 -42.78
N VAL A 1164 -75.53 1.63 -43.08
CA VAL A 1164 -76.29 0.36 -43.03
C VAL A 1164 -77.16 -0.01 -44.23
N SER A 1165 -76.72 -1.06 -44.93
CA SER A 1165 -77.39 -2.39 -44.93
C SER A 1165 -76.35 -3.50 -45.09
#